data_AF-A0A6A3NXM6-F1
#
_entry.id   AF-A0A6A3NXM6-F1
#
_cell.length_a   1.000
_cell.length_b   1.000
_cell.length_c   1.000
_cell.angle_alpha   90.00
_cell.angle_beta   90.00
_cell.angle_gamma   90.00
#
_symmetry.space_group_name_H-M   'P 1'
#
loop_
_entity.id
_entity.type
_entity.pdbx_description
1 polymer ?
#
loop_
_entity_poly.entity_id
_entity_poly.type
_entity_poly.pdbx_seq_one_letter_code
_entity_poly.pdbx_strand_id
1 'polypeptide(L)'
;MKVLRYLDLDDVIFDPDENSSAVWELWMFCLTIALYLKVLGDITAGVDGSNVVSSEIVAVIFEIFFALDFYFHSRLGYYEYGNKIMDIVAIRKRFFRSHHFYCAALGLFPLYVVNWMLGSAHRYEFLSANKLLRLVGAPATFAKLESKHLNRTLQLRLVKLVIVSLILSHLFGCIWLNFKGSQNAWMPSPSLKTADPGRQYSALLFWSFGIMSHSNSGELPTSLEQCFFAVVVLLVGAFLFAFVIGNISDVVELVDADSRDFNTKLSSLRLLLGHFHLPFAIEEQLKYPMIVKVGFLAGMEGSVTRMLVAQFVQALTVKDQYVFRLGEEGSDMFFVFTGIVEVLVPLETLQRRQSNDMKLFSLGSPSRSSFRTVFPTLDPTKLQAKGQLKKVNELTSGSYFGEVSLFTSKPRSAHARSKTSCVLYKLSRRSLELVFERYPEWKRRVLKIVNIQQEQQLLRNLYMEEQLDIAANATKNMLNHINEELDRKLLRANNLGTATTAQYGHETVRCISSEARRLRLLILQGTALCISRYDSLANKFEEEVWVDMLLQCTDAQSAFHIQWLKIIAASTIYMALAIPYRNSFDALGRLGPLPIAERVIELTCEVLFGWDIWVHWNLKDGLESMELYESKQRDAYQKERLWIDILAAIPIDHFLSDFYQSPLLCMNRCLKLFNFPHYMKEINRRSVAYEKNRFWTLWVLFFVLMHWCACAYFSLASVTRASDTVEGETDWDNWAPPRSAMNISWTDPSMDMLMLRFLRGLFFASTAFIKKGKVRA
;
A
#
# COMPACT_ATOMS: atom_id res chain seq x y z
N MET A 1 -31.42 -23.55 28.32
CA MET A 1 -31.02 -22.92 29.60
C MET A 1 -30.79 -23.92 30.72
N LYS A 2 -31.72 -24.84 31.05
CA LYS A 2 -31.49 -25.84 32.14
C LYS A 2 -30.34 -26.84 31.91
N VAL A 3 -30.02 -27.15 30.65
CA VAL A 3 -28.91 -28.07 30.29
C VAL A 3 -27.53 -27.43 30.48
N LEU A 4 -27.39 -26.12 30.27
CA LEU A 4 -26.12 -25.39 30.42
C LEU A 4 -25.69 -25.24 31.88
N ARG A 5 -26.67 -25.11 32.77
CA ARG A 5 -26.48 -25.04 34.23
C ARG A 5 -26.01 -26.38 34.85
N TYR A 6 -26.18 -27.50 34.14
CA TYR A 6 -25.72 -28.83 34.59
C TYR A 6 -24.27 -29.13 34.18
N LEU A 7 -23.68 -28.29 33.30
CA LEU A 7 -22.34 -28.47 32.75
C LEU A 7 -21.32 -27.43 33.30
N ASP A 8 -21.66 -26.65 34.33
CA ASP A 8 -20.87 -25.51 34.85
C ASP A 8 -20.42 -24.49 33.78
N LEU A 9 -21.10 -24.47 32.63
CA LEU A 9 -20.80 -23.57 31.52
C LEU A 9 -21.43 -22.17 31.70
N ASP A 10 -22.13 -21.88 32.80
CA ASP A 10 -22.77 -20.59 33.01
C ASP A 10 -21.76 -19.45 33.29
N ASP A 11 -20.55 -19.77 33.76
CA ASP A 11 -19.51 -18.79 34.15
C ASP A 11 -18.40 -18.57 33.10
N VAL A 12 -18.41 -19.31 31.99
CA VAL A 12 -17.37 -19.20 30.96
C VAL A 12 -17.56 -17.92 30.12
N ILE A 13 -16.67 -16.95 30.33
CA ILE A 13 -16.56 -15.70 29.56
C ILE A 13 -15.23 -15.75 28.82
N PHE A 14 -15.25 -15.44 27.52
CA PHE A 14 -14.04 -15.47 26.69
C PHE A 14 -13.36 -14.10 26.72
N ASP A 15 -12.08 -14.12 27.02
CA ASP A 15 -11.26 -12.93 27.04
C ASP A 15 -10.86 -12.53 25.60
N PRO A 16 -11.16 -11.29 25.15
CA PRO A 16 -10.80 -10.83 23.80
C PRO A 16 -9.28 -10.76 23.54
N ASP A 17 -8.46 -10.64 24.58
CA ASP A 17 -7.00 -10.52 24.42
C ASP A 17 -6.32 -11.89 24.27
N GLU A 18 -6.98 -12.95 24.72
CA GLU A 18 -6.45 -14.29 24.73
C GLU A 18 -6.09 -14.78 23.32
N ASN A 19 -4.99 -15.52 23.22
CA ASN A 19 -4.56 -16.07 21.92
C ASN A 19 -5.56 -17.09 21.38
N SER A 20 -6.25 -17.83 22.24
CA SER A 20 -7.32 -18.77 21.88
C SER A 20 -8.47 -18.07 21.15
N SER A 21 -8.92 -16.91 21.66
CA SER A 21 -9.95 -16.08 21.03
C SER A 21 -9.55 -15.58 19.64
N ALA A 22 -8.29 -15.15 19.47
CA ALA A 22 -7.79 -14.72 18.16
C ALA A 22 -7.65 -15.87 17.16
N VAL A 23 -7.22 -17.06 17.60
CA VAL A 23 -7.16 -18.26 16.76
C VAL A 23 -8.56 -18.67 16.33
N TRP A 24 -9.55 -18.61 17.23
CA TRP A 24 -10.95 -18.87 16.91
C TRP A 24 -11.50 -17.87 15.88
N GLU A 25 -11.32 -16.56 16.08
CA GLU A 25 -11.76 -15.54 15.12
C GLU A 25 -11.12 -15.74 13.73
N LEU A 26 -9.83 -16.11 13.66
CA LEU A 26 -9.15 -16.41 12.41
C LEU A 26 -9.70 -17.67 11.73
N TRP A 27 -9.94 -18.74 12.51
CA TRP A 27 -10.54 -19.98 12.02
C TRP A 27 -11.94 -19.75 11.44
N MET A 28 -12.77 -18.99 12.17
CA MET A 28 -14.12 -18.64 11.72
C MET A 28 -14.12 -17.73 10.49
N PHE A 29 -13.12 -16.85 10.35
CA PHE A 29 -12.91 -16.07 9.14
C PHE A 29 -12.62 -16.98 7.93
N CYS A 30 -11.70 -17.95 8.07
CA CYS A 30 -11.42 -18.94 7.03
C CYS A 30 -12.65 -19.78 6.69
N LEU A 31 -13.41 -20.24 7.69
CA LEU A 31 -14.66 -20.97 7.47
C LEU A 31 -15.73 -20.13 6.77
N THR A 32 -15.80 -18.83 7.04
CA THR A 32 -16.72 -17.91 6.36
C THR A 32 -16.39 -17.78 4.88
N ILE A 33 -15.10 -17.73 4.52
CA ILE A 33 -14.66 -17.74 3.12
C ILE A 33 -14.97 -19.09 2.46
N ALA A 34 -14.70 -20.21 3.14
CA ALA A 34 -15.00 -21.54 2.61
C ALA A 34 -16.51 -21.74 2.39
N LEU A 35 -17.34 -21.29 3.32
CA LEU A 35 -18.80 -21.28 3.19
C LEU A 35 -19.24 -20.44 1.98
N TYR A 36 -18.65 -19.25 1.81
CA TYR A 36 -18.94 -18.40 0.66
C TYR A 36 -18.68 -19.12 -0.67
N LEU A 37 -17.50 -19.74 -0.80
CA LEU A 37 -17.14 -20.48 -2.01
C LEU A 37 -18.11 -21.62 -2.28
N LYS A 38 -18.47 -22.40 -1.24
CA LYS A 38 -19.43 -23.50 -1.32
C LYS A 38 -20.82 -23.03 -1.74
N VAL A 39 -21.42 -22.10 -0.98
CA VAL A 39 -22.80 -21.64 -1.19
C VAL A 39 -22.97 -21.06 -2.58
N LEU A 40 -22.01 -20.25 -3.04
CA LEU A 40 -22.07 -19.65 -4.36
C LEU A 40 -21.87 -20.68 -5.48
N GLY A 41 -21.02 -21.68 -5.26
CA GLY A 41 -20.86 -22.82 -6.16
C GLY A 41 -22.17 -23.61 -6.28
N ASP A 42 -22.78 -23.98 -5.16
CA ASP A 42 -24.02 -24.76 -5.11
C ASP A 42 -25.20 -24.02 -5.77
N ILE A 43 -25.33 -22.70 -5.54
CA ILE A 43 -26.39 -21.87 -6.16
C ILE A 43 -26.28 -21.86 -7.68
N THR A 44 -25.06 -21.87 -8.23
CA THR A 44 -24.83 -21.56 -9.65
C THR A 44 -24.57 -22.78 -10.51
N ALA A 45 -23.78 -23.75 -10.04
CA ALA A 45 -23.49 -25.00 -10.72
C ALA A 45 -24.51 -26.10 -10.36
N GLY A 46 -25.18 -25.99 -9.21
CA GLY A 46 -26.00 -27.06 -8.65
C GLY A 46 -25.14 -28.18 -8.04
N VAL A 47 -25.80 -29.08 -7.30
CA VAL A 47 -25.15 -30.25 -6.71
C VAL A 47 -25.51 -31.49 -7.53
N ASP A 48 -24.50 -32.22 -8.00
CA ASP A 48 -24.70 -33.49 -8.71
C ASP A 48 -25.45 -34.48 -7.81
N GLY A 49 -26.44 -35.19 -8.39
CA GLY A 49 -27.30 -36.12 -7.66
C GLY A 49 -26.56 -37.19 -6.84
N SER A 50 -25.37 -37.61 -7.27
CA SER A 50 -24.52 -38.56 -6.55
C SER A 50 -23.78 -37.98 -5.34
N ASN A 51 -23.53 -36.66 -5.34
CA ASN A 51 -22.75 -35.95 -4.33
C ASN A 51 -23.62 -35.12 -3.38
N VAL A 52 -24.95 -35.25 -3.47
CA VAL A 52 -25.90 -34.52 -2.63
C VAL A 52 -25.63 -34.79 -1.15
N VAL A 53 -25.55 -36.06 -0.76
CA VAL A 53 -25.41 -36.43 0.66
C VAL A 53 -24.11 -35.88 1.26
N SER A 54 -23.00 -35.96 0.52
CA SER A 54 -21.72 -35.42 0.98
C SER A 54 -21.73 -33.89 1.09
N SER A 55 -22.33 -33.18 0.12
CA SER A 55 -22.49 -31.72 0.18
C SER A 55 -23.35 -31.26 1.37
N GLU A 56 -24.42 -31.99 1.67
CA GLU A 56 -25.31 -31.71 2.81
C GLU A 56 -24.60 -31.94 4.16
N ILE A 57 -23.84 -33.04 4.30
CA ILE A 57 -23.04 -33.30 5.52
C ILE A 57 -22.06 -32.15 5.77
N VAL A 58 -21.36 -31.70 4.72
CA VAL A 58 -20.44 -30.56 4.82
C VAL A 58 -21.18 -29.29 5.24
N ALA A 59 -22.35 -29.01 4.67
CA ALA A 59 -23.18 -27.86 5.07
C ALA A 59 -23.58 -27.92 6.56
N VAL A 60 -24.01 -29.10 7.05
CA VAL A 60 -24.35 -29.28 8.48
C VAL A 60 -23.14 -29.05 9.38
N ILE A 61 -21.94 -29.51 8.99
CA ILE A 61 -20.71 -29.26 9.75
C ILE A 61 -20.44 -27.75 9.87
N PHE A 62 -20.57 -26.99 8.78
CA PHE A 62 -20.46 -25.53 8.82
C PHE A 62 -21.47 -24.92 9.81
N GLU A 63 -22.74 -25.31 9.75
CA GLU A 63 -23.77 -24.79 10.65
C GLU A 63 -23.46 -25.06 12.12
N ILE A 64 -22.86 -26.20 12.47
CA ILE A 64 -22.42 -26.51 13.83
C ILE A 64 -21.34 -25.52 14.28
N PHE A 65 -20.28 -25.34 13.48
CA PHE A 65 -19.21 -24.38 13.81
C PHE A 65 -19.75 -22.97 13.97
N PHE A 66 -20.69 -22.57 13.13
CA PHE A 66 -21.31 -21.27 13.19
C PHE A 66 -22.29 -21.10 14.36
N ALA A 67 -22.96 -22.16 14.80
CA ALA A 67 -23.74 -22.15 16.04
C ALA A 67 -22.81 -22.00 17.26
N LEU A 68 -21.65 -22.66 17.24
CA LEU A 68 -20.61 -22.47 18.25
C LEU A 68 -20.05 -21.05 18.23
N ASP A 69 -19.88 -20.46 17.06
CA ASP A 69 -19.40 -19.09 16.92
C ASP A 69 -20.42 -18.06 17.42
N PHE A 70 -21.71 -18.29 17.17
CA PHE A 70 -22.79 -17.50 17.74
C PHE A 70 -22.76 -17.58 19.28
N TYR A 71 -22.54 -18.77 19.84
CA TYR A 71 -22.38 -18.96 21.28
C TYR A 71 -21.13 -18.24 21.81
N PHE A 72 -19.99 -18.35 21.13
CA PHE A 72 -18.74 -17.68 21.47
C PHE A 72 -18.91 -16.16 21.55
N HIS A 73 -19.46 -15.54 20.51
CA HIS A 73 -19.68 -14.09 20.46
C HIS A 73 -20.71 -13.58 21.48
N SER A 74 -21.65 -14.42 21.91
CA SER A 74 -22.58 -14.07 23.00
C SER A 74 -21.91 -13.95 24.38
N ARG A 75 -20.64 -14.37 24.49
CA ARG A 75 -19.83 -14.45 25.71
C ARG A 75 -18.44 -13.81 25.57
N LEU A 76 -18.16 -13.18 24.44
CA LEU A 76 -16.88 -12.52 24.18
C LEU A 76 -16.86 -11.16 24.87
N GLY A 77 -15.86 -10.94 25.73
CA GLY A 77 -15.61 -9.63 26.35
C GLY A 77 -15.35 -8.54 25.32
N TYR A 78 -15.59 -7.28 25.69
CA TYR A 78 -15.40 -6.16 24.78
C TYR A 78 -14.78 -4.96 25.46
N TYR A 79 -14.26 -4.05 24.64
CA TYR A 79 -13.75 -2.76 25.09
C TYR A 79 -14.83 -1.68 24.96
N GLU A 80 -14.98 -0.88 26.01
CA GLU A 80 -15.78 0.34 26.02
C GLU A 80 -14.96 1.46 26.64
N TYR A 81 -14.69 2.53 25.88
CA TYR A 81 -13.83 3.65 26.30
C TYR A 81 -12.45 3.23 26.83
N GLY A 82 -11.86 2.17 26.26
CA GLY A 82 -10.56 1.63 26.69
C GLY A 82 -10.62 0.71 27.91
N ASN A 83 -11.77 0.61 28.59
CA ASN A 83 -11.97 -0.33 29.68
C ASN A 83 -12.46 -1.68 29.15
N LYS A 84 -11.89 -2.75 29.69
CA LYS A 84 -12.27 -4.13 29.37
C LYS A 84 -13.47 -4.55 30.22
N ILE A 85 -14.58 -4.85 29.56
CA ILE A 85 -15.83 -5.27 30.21
C ILE A 85 -16.00 -6.78 30.03
N MET A 86 -16.04 -7.49 31.17
CA MET A 86 -16.18 -8.94 31.24
C MET A 86 -17.51 -9.38 31.88
N ASP A 87 -18.46 -8.46 32.08
CA ASP A 87 -19.78 -8.81 32.64
C ASP A 87 -20.69 -9.47 31.58
N ILE A 88 -21.12 -10.70 31.86
CA ILE A 88 -21.98 -11.51 30.97
C ILE A 88 -23.31 -10.82 30.64
N VAL A 89 -23.90 -10.07 31.57
CA VAL A 89 -25.19 -9.40 31.34
C VAL A 89 -24.99 -8.23 30.37
N ALA A 90 -23.92 -7.46 30.56
CA ALA A 90 -23.54 -6.36 29.69
C ALA A 90 -23.17 -6.85 28.28
N ILE A 91 -22.39 -7.94 28.17
CA ILE A 91 -22.01 -8.58 26.90
C ILE A 91 -23.24 -9.01 26.12
N ARG A 92 -24.15 -9.78 26.74
CA ARG A 92 -25.36 -10.28 26.07
C ARG A 92 -26.27 -9.14 25.63
N LYS A 93 -26.51 -8.15 26.48
CA LYS A 93 -27.36 -6.99 26.16
C LYS A 93 -26.81 -6.22 24.95
N ARG A 94 -25.48 -6.01 24.90
CA ARG A 94 -24.82 -5.38 23.75
C ARG A 94 -24.93 -6.26 22.50
N PHE A 95 -24.66 -7.56 22.63
CA PHE A 95 -24.71 -8.52 21.52
C PHE A 95 -26.10 -8.55 20.88
N PHE A 96 -27.17 -8.73 21.65
CA PHE A 96 -28.54 -8.80 21.11
C PHE A 96 -29.04 -7.48 20.49
N ARG A 97 -28.48 -6.33 20.87
CA ARG A 97 -28.78 -5.04 20.24
C ARG A 97 -27.92 -4.77 19.00
N SER A 98 -26.81 -5.48 18.84
CA SER A 98 -25.89 -5.26 17.73
C SER A 98 -26.48 -5.77 16.41
N HIS A 99 -26.16 -5.09 15.30
CA HIS A 99 -26.51 -5.57 13.96
C HIS A 99 -25.92 -6.96 13.65
N HIS A 100 -24.79 -7.29 14.28
CA HIS A 100 -24.12 -8.58 14.12
C HIS A 100 -25.01 -9.76 14.59
N PHE A 101 -25.80 -9.57 15.66
CA PHE A 101 -26.74 -10.60 16.10
C PHE A 101 -27.78 -10.92 15.03
N TYR A 102 -28.40 -9.91 14.42
CA TYR A 102 -29.43 -10.12 13.40
C TYR A 102 -28.85 -10.83 12.16
N CYS A 103 -27.68 -10.41 11.67
CA CYS A 103 -27.02 -11.09 10.56
C CYS A 103 -26.65 -12.54 10.89
N ALA A 104 -26.12 -12.80 12.09
CA ALA A 104 -25.74 -14.13 12.52
C ALA A 104 -26.97 -15.04 12.72
N ALA A 105 -28.05 -14.52 13.29
CA ALA A 105 -29.29 -15.27 13.51
C ALA A 105 -29.98 -15.62 12.18
N LEU A 106 -30.12 -14.66 11.26
CA LEU A 106 -30.69 -14.90 9.93
C LEU A 106 -29.82 -15.82 9.09
N GLY A 107 -28.49 -15.73 9.23
CA GLY A 107 -27.55 -16.64 8.60
C GLY A 107 -27.57 -18.06 9.17
N LEU A 108 -27.89 -18.24 10.46
CA LEU A 108 -28.02 -19.56 11.09
C LEU A 108 -29.34 -20.26 10.74
N PHE A 109 -30.35 -19.51 10.30
CA PHE A 109 -31.66 -20.07 9.96
C PHE A 109 -31.54 -21.19 8.90
N PRO A 110 -32.00 -22.42 9.18
CA PRO A 110 -31.73 -23.59 8.36
C PRO A 110 -32.69 -23.70 7.17
N LEU A 111 -32.59 -22.76 6.21
CA LEU A 111 -33.44 -22.75 5.01
C LEU A 111 -33.22 -23.97 4.10
N TYR A 112 -32.07 -24.64 4.19
CA TYR A 112 -31.77 -25.86 3.45
C TYR A 112 -32.71 -27.03 3.80
N VAL A 113 -33.37 -27.01 4.98
CA VAL A 113 -34.36 -28.02 5.38
C VAL A 113 -35.53 -28.07 4.41
N VAL A 114 -35.83 -26.98 3.72
CA VAL A 114 -36.85 -26.93 2.66
C VAL A 114 -36.49 -27.90 1.52
N ASN A 115 -35.21 -27.97 1.13
CA ASN A 115 -34.74 -28.92 0.11
C ASN A 115 -34.87 -30.38 0.59
N TRP A 116 -34.79 -30.64 1.89
CA TRP A 116 -35.04 -31.98 2.45
C TRP A 116 -36.53 -32.34 2.42
N MET A 117 -37.42 -31.36 2.62
CA MET A 117 -38.87 -31.57 2.64
C MET A 117 -39.47 -31.77 1.23
N LEU A 118 -38.97 -31.05 0.22
CA LEU A 118 -39.49 -31.10 -1.16
C LEU A 118 -38.93 -32.27 -2.00
N GLY A 119 -37.94 -33.00 -1.49
CA GLY A 119 -37.31 -34.12 -2.19
C GLY A 119 -36.46 -33.70 -3.40
N SER A 120 -35.86 -34.68 -4.08
CA SER A 120 -34.85 -34.44 -5.13
C SER A 120 -35.36 -33.80 -6.43
N ALA A 121 -36.67 -33.66 -6.62
CA ALA A 121 -37.26 -33.21 -7.89
C ALA A 121 -37.16 -31.69 -8.10
N HIS A 122 -37.23 -30.89 -7.03
CA HIS A 122 -37.15 -29.43 -7.09
C HIS A 122 -36.30 -28.90 -5.93
N ARG A 123 -34.98 -28.82 -6.14
CA ARG A 123 -34.04 -28.21 -5.19
C ARG A 123 -33.92 -26.70 -5.46
N TYR A 124 -34.11 -25.89 -4.42
CA TYR A 124 -33.98 -24.44 -4.48
C TYR A 124 -32.71 -24.00 -3.76
N GLU A 125 -31.56 -24.16 -4.42
CA GLU A 125 -30.26 -23.80 -3.83
C GLU A 125 -30.14 -22.31 -3.50
N PHE A 126 -30.90 -21.44 -4.18
CA PHE A 126 -30.98 -20.02 -3.88
C PHE A 126 -31.43 -19.72 -2.43
N LEU A 127 -32.19 -20.62 -1.79
CA LEU A 127 -32.57 -20.45 -0.38
C LEU A 127 -31.36 -20.43 0.56
N SER A 128 -30.26 -21.08 0.17
CA SER A 128 -28.99 -21.05 0.89
C SER A 128 -28.27 -19.69 0.82
N ALA A 129 -28.77 -18.73 0.03
CA ALA A 129 -28.20 -17.38 -0.04
C ALA A 129 -28.27 -16.62 1.31
N ASN A 130 -29.18 -16.99 2.22
CA ASN A 130 -29.22 -16.39 3.57
C ASN A 130 -27.90 -16.59 4.33
N LYS A 131 -27.16 -17.66 4.02
CA LYS A 131 -25.84 -17.96 4.61
C LYS A 131 -24.80 -16.89 4.26
N LEU A 132 -24.98 -16.16 3.16
CA LEU A 132 -24.08 -15.07 2.73
C LEU A 132 -24.15 -13.85 3.65
N LEU A 133 -25.20 -13.70 4.47
CA LEU A 133 -25.31 -12.62 5.47
C LEU A 133 -24.14 -12.59 6.45
N ARG A 134 -23.45 -13.72 6.63
CA ARG A 134 -22.26 -13.85 7.47
C ARG A 134 -21.07 -13.03 6.97
N LEU A 135 -20.99 -12.74 5.66
CA LEU A 135 -19.93 -11.92 5.09
C LEU A 135 -19.96 -10.46 5.56
N VAL A 136 -21.12 -9.96 6.01
CA VAL A 136 -21.26 -8.58 6.49
C VAL A 136 -20.36 -8.32 7.71
N GLY A 137 -20.08 -9.34 8.52
CA GLY A 137 -19.18 -9.25 9.68
C GLY A 137 -17.69 -9.34 9.34
N ALA A 138 -17.32 -9.90 8.19
CA ALA A 138 -15.93 -10.20 7.84
C ALA A 138 -14.99 -8.98 7.83
N PRO A 139 -15.40 -7.77 7.36
CA PRO A 139 -14.55 -6.59 7.42
C PRO A 139 -14.18 -6.17 8.85
N ALA A 140 -15.11 -6.33 9.80
CA ALA A 140 -14.88 -5.98 11.20
C ALA A 140 -13.89 -6.94 11.87
N THR A 141 -14.03 -8.25 11.62
CA THR A 141 -13.08 -9.26 12.10
C THR A 141 -11.67 -9.01 11.55
N PHE A 142 -11.56 -8.67 10.27
CA PHE A 142 -10.26 -8.37 9.67
C PHE A 142 -9.64 -7.08 10.24
N ALA A 143 -10.44 -6.05 10.50
CA ALA A 143 -9.96 -4.81 11.12
C ALA A 143 -9.41 -5.05 12.53
N LYS A 144 -10.06 -5.92 13.33
CA LYS A 144 -9.51 -6.35 14.63
C LYS A 144 -8.14 -7.03 14.45
N LEU A 145 -8.01 -7.93 13.47
CA LEU A 145 -6.75 -8.62 13.19
C LEU A 145 -5.62 -7.64 12.80
N GLU A 146 -5.93 -6.63 11.97
CA GLU A 146 -5.00 -5.56 11.59
C GLU A 146 -4.55 -4.76 12.83
N SER A 147 -5.46 -4.43 13.74
CA SER A 147 -5.15 -3.69 14.97
C SER A 147 -4.30 -4.50 15.97
N LYS A 148 -4.50 -5.82 16.03
CA LYS A 148 -3.72 -6.72 16.92
C LYS A 148 -2.28 -6.93 16.42
N HIS A 149 -2.05 -6.90 15.11
CA HIS A 149 -0.75 -7.18 14.50
C HIS A 149 -0.17 -5.99 13.74
N LEU A 150 0.10 -4.88 14.44
CA LEU A 150 0.62 -3.64 13.86
C LEU A 150 1.94 -3.82 13.08
N ASN A 151 2.83 -4.70 13.56
CA ASN A 151 4.12 -4.98 12.90
C ASN A 151 3.95 -5.64 11.51
N ARG A 152 2.79 -6.23 11.23
CA ARG A 152 2.49 -6.92 9.97
C ARG A 152 1.30 -6.31 9.24
N THR A 153 0.86 -5.10 9.61
CA THR A 153 -0.27 -4.40 8.97
C THR A 153 -0.11 -4.34 7.46
N LEU A 154 1.11 -4.08 6.99
CA LEU A 154 1.45 -4.04 5.56
C LEU A 154 1.14 -5.35 4.82
N GLN A 155 1.56 -6.48 5.39
CA GLN A 155 1.32 -7.81 4.85
C GLN A 155 -0.17 -8.17 4.90
N LEU A 156 -0.85 -7.81 6.00
CA LEU A 156 -2.29 -8.07 6.17
C LEU A 156 -3.13 -7.31 5.14
N ARG A 157 -2.80 -6.04 4.85
CA ARG A 157 -3.47 -5.26 3.80
C ARG A 157 -3.34 -5.91 2.42
N LEU A 158 -2.16 -6.43 2.07
CA LEU A 158 -1.95 -7.14 0.81
C LEU A 158 -2.73 -8.46 0.76
N VAL A 159 -2.73 -9.25 1.83
CA VAL A 159 -3.51 -10.50 1.92
C VAL A 159 -5.01 -10.22 1.75
N LYS A 160 -5.52 -9.17 2.38
CA LYS A 160 -6.92 -8.73 2.24
C LYS A 160 -7.30 -8.47 0.78
N LEU A 161 -6.46 -7.76 0.04
CA LEU A 161 -6.67 -7.45 -1.38
C LEU A 161 -6.73 -8.72 -2.23
N VAL A 162 -5.83 -9.68 -1.99
CA VAL A 162 -5.83 -10.96 -2.71
C VAL A 162 -7.11 -11.73 -2.41
N ILE A 163 -7.51 -11.84 -1.13
CA ILE A 163 -8.76 -12.53 -0.73
C ILE A 163 -9.98 -11.90 -1.40
N VAL A 164 -10.10 -10.57 -1.37
CA VAL A 164 -11.23 -9.86 -2.00
C VAL A 164 -11.25 -10.09 -3.52
N SER A 165 -10.09 -10.07 -4.18
CA SER A 165 -9.97 -10.33 -5.61
C SER A 165 -10.41 -11.75 -5.99
N LEU A 166 -10.02 -12.74 -5.18
CA LEU A 166 -10.42 -14.14 -5.38
C LEU A 166 -11.93 -14.34 -5.17
N ILE A 167 -12.49 -13.75 -4.10
CA ILE A 167 -13.94 -13.79 -3.81
C ILE A 167 -14.74 -13.20 -4.97
N LEU A 168 -14.34 -12.05 -5.50
CA LEU A 168 -15.01 -11.42 -6.65
C LEU A 168 -14.86 -12.24 -7.93
N SER A 169 -13.69 -12.83 -8.18
CA SER A 169 -13.48 -13.71 -9.34
C SER A 169 -14.37 -14.96 -9.27
N HIS A 170 -14.53 -15.56 -8.09
CA HIS A 170 -15.46 -16.67 -7.89
C HIS A 170 -16.91 -16.24 -8.14
N LEU A 171 -17.33 -15.09 -7.58
CA LEU A 171 -18.66 -14.52 -7.79
C LEU A 171 -19.03 -14.36 -9.25
N PHE A 172 -18.19 -13.65 -10.00
CA PHE A 172 -18.47 -13.37 -11.40
C PHE A 172 -18.35 -14.63 -12.26
N GLY A 173 -17.43 -15.54 -11.95
CA GLY A 173 -17.30 -16.82 -12.67
C GLY A 173 -18.53 -17.72 -12.48
N CYS A 174 -19.03 -17.83 -11.24
CA CYS A 174 -20.24 -18.56 -10.91
C CYS A 174 -21.49 -17.98 -11.60
N ILE A 175 -21.65 -16.65 -11.58
CA ILE A 175 -22.76 -16.00 -12.29
C ILE A 175 -22.67 -16.26 -13.80
N TRP A 176 -21.46 -16.20 -14.39
CA TRP A 176 -21.23 -16.48 -15.81
C TRP A 176 -21.66 -17.90 -16.23
N LEU A 177 -21.32 -18.93 -15.42
CA LEU A 177 -21.70 -20.32 -15.71
C LEU A 177 -23.23 -20.53 -15.72
N ASN A 178 -23.97 -19.75 -14.92
CA ASN A 178 -25.41 -19.90 -14.77
C ASN A 178 -26.22 -19.32 -15.94
N PHE A 179 -25.62 -18.50 -16.82
CA PHE A 179 -26.34 -17.93 -17.95
C PHE A 179 -26.98 -19.01 -18.85
N LYS A 180 -28.26 -18.80 -19.17
CA LYS A 180 -29.10 -19.64 -20.04
C LYS A 180 -29.58 -18.80 -21.23
N GLY A 181 -29.63 -19.37 -22.43
CA GLY A 181 -29.96 -18.64 -23.65
C GLY A 181 -29.53 -19.38 -24.91
N SER A 182 -29.69 -18.73 -26.07
CA SER A 182 -29.19 -19.22 -27.36
C SER A 182 -27.67 -19.34 -27.32
N GLN A 183 -27.14 -20.48 -27.78
CA GLN A 183 -25.70 -20.75 -27.80
C GLN A 183 -24.98 -19.70 -28.64
N ASN A 184 -24.19 -18.86 -27.96
CA ASN A 184 -23.36 -17.82 -28.54
C ASN A 184 -21.93 -17.98 -28.00
N ALA A 185 -20.94 -17.45 -28.71
CA ALA A 185 -19.53 -17.65 -28.37
C ALA A 185 -19.19 -17.14 -26.94
N TRP A 186 -19.82 -16.05 -26.47
CA TRP A 186 -19.68 -15.53 -25.11
C TRP A 186 -20.12 -16.49 -24.00
N MET A 187 -21.07 -17.38 -24.29
CA MET A 187 -21.64 -18.29 -23.31
C MET A 187 -20.70 -19.49 -23.06
N PRO A 188 -20.71 -20.05 -21.84
CA PRO A 188 -19.96 -21.28 -21.56
C PRO A 188 -20.41 -22.41 -22.50
N SER A 189 -19.43 -23.07 -23.13
CA SER A 189 -19.71 -24.15 -24.06
C SER A 189 -20.49 -25.29 -23.38
N PRO A 190 -21.38 -25.99 -24.10
CA PRO A 190 -22.17 -27.07 -23.51
C PRO A 190 -21.30 -28.21 -22.97
N SER A 191 -20.14 -28.47 -23.59
CA SER A 191 -19.16 -29.44 -23.12
C SER A 191 -18.48 -29.01 -21.82
N LEU A 192 -18.37 -27.71 -21.54
CA LEU A 192 -17.85 -27.21 -20.27
C LEU A 192 -18.86 -27.44 -19.14
N LYS A 193 -20.15 -27.25 -19.38
CA LYS A 193 -21.20 -27.49 -18.36
C LYS A 193 -21.31 -28.95 -17.92
N THR A 194 -20.91 -29.88 -18.77
CA THR A 194 -20.89 -31.32 -18.46
C THR A 194 -19.50 -31.84 -18.08
N ALA A 195 -18.48 -30.97 -18.04
CA ALA A 195 -17.12 -31.37 -17.72
C ALA A 195 -16.93 -31.64 -16.22
N ASP A 196 -15.82 -32.29 -15.88
CA ASP A 196 -15.37 -32.47 -14.49
C ASP A 196 -15.36 -31.14 -13.70
N PRO A 197 -15.80 -31.11 -12.42
CA PRO A 197 -15.84 -29.88 -11.61
C PRO A 197 -14.53 -29.09 -11.58
N GLY A 198 -13.38 -29.77 -11.59
CA GLY A 198 -12.07 -29.09 -11.64
C GLY A 198 -11.85 -28.29 -12.93
N ARG A 199 -12.35 -28.81 -14.07
CA ARG A 199 -12.30 -28.11 -15.36
C ARG A 199 -13.30 -26.95 -15.41
N GLN A 200 -14.48 -27.10 -14.80
CA GLN A 200 -15.46 -26.02 -14.69
C GLN A 200 -14.91 -24.86 -13.85
N TYR A 201 -14.31 -25.19 -12.71
CA TYR A 201 -13.76 -24.22 -11.78
C TYR A 201 -12.52 -23.49 -12.33
N SER A 202 -11.64 -24.19 -13.05
CA SER A 202 -10.51 -23.53 -13.71
C SER A 202 -10.97 -22.59 -14.84
N ALA A 203 -11.97 -23.00 -15.63
CA ALA A 203 -12.51 -22.18 -16.71
C ALA A 203 -13.23 -20.92 -16.19
N LEU A 204 -14.05 -21.04 -15.13
CA LEU A 204 -14.75 -19.89 -14.56
C LEU A 204 -13.78 -18.86 -13.98
N LEU A 205 -12.72 -19.31 -13.29
CA LEU A 205 -11.71 -18.41 -12.73
C LEU A 205 -10.91 -17.74 -13.85
N PHE A 206 -10.52 -18.50 -14.88
CA PHE A 206 -9.82 -17.95 -16.04
C PHE A 206 -10.66 -16.87 -16.74
N TRP A 207 -11.95 -17.12 -16.94
CA TRP A 207 -12.85 -16.15 -17.54
C TRP A 207 -13.02 -14.91 -16.67
N SER A 208 -13.43 -15.07 -15.40
CA SER A 208 -13.77 -13.94 -14.54
C SER A 208 -12.56 -13.09 -14.16
N PHE A 209 -11.47 -13.72 -13.72
CA PHE A 209 -10.23 -13.02 -13.43
C PHE A 209 -9.62 -12.43 -14.72
N GLY A 210 -9.76 -13.12 -15.85
CA GLY A 210 -9.31 -12.66 -17.16
C GLY A 210 -9.95 -11.35 -17.59
N ILE A 211 -11.27 -11.24 -17.48
CA ILE A 211 -12.02 -10.01 -17.79
C ILE A 211 -11.75 -8.93 -16.76
N MET A 212 -11.77 -9.26 -15.47
CA MET A 212 -11.56 -8.32 -14.37
C MET A 212 -10.16 -7.68 -14.40
N SER A 213 -9.13 -8.45 -14.80
CA SER A 213 -7.75 -7.99 -14.99
C SER A 213 -7.46 -7.44 -16.39
N HIS A 214 -8.42 -7.58 -17.30
CA HIS A 214 -8.25 -7.30 -18.73
C HIS A 214 -7.04 -8.01 -19.36
N SER A 215 -6.67 -9.19 -18.83
CA SER A 215 -5.68 -10.06 -19.47
C SER A 215 -6.29 -10.82 -20.65
N ASN A 216 -7.59 -11.11 -20.57
CA ASN A 216 -8.39 -11.62 -21.66
C ASN A 216 -9.26 -10.48 -22.21
N SER A 217 -9.25 -10.27 -23.54
CA SER A 217 -10.11 -9.26 -24.17
C SER A 217 -11.60 -9.61 -24.07
N GLY A 218 -11.90 -10.89 -23.77
CA GLY A 218 -13.27 -11.38 -23.72
C GLY A 218 -13.90 -11.44 -25.10
N GLU A 219 -15.04 -12.12 -25.17
CA GLU A 219 -15.87 -12.12 -26.36
C GLU A 219 -17.01 -11.09 -26.21
N LEU A 220 -17.62 -10.70 -27.32
CA LEU A 220 -18.62 -9.63 -27.32
C LEU A 220 -19.97 -10.13 -26.76
N PRO A 221 -20.53 -9.49 -25.73
CA PRO A 221 -21.84 -9.85 -25.22
C PRO A 221 -22.94 -9.50 -26.24
N THR A 222 -23.88 -10.42 -26.41
CA THR A 222 -24.91 -10.32 -27.46
C THR A 222 -26.25 -9.88 -26.90
N SER A 223 -26.67 -10.44 -25.77
CA SER A 223 -27.94 -10.09 -25.12
C SER A 223 -27.78 -8.91 -24.16
N LEU A 224 -28.91 -8.30 -23.81
CA LEU A 224 -29.00 -7.19 -22.87
C LEU A 224 -28.41 -7.56 -21.49
N GLU A 225 -28.80 -8.72 -20.96
CA GLU A 225 -28.33 -9.23 -19.67
C GLU A 225 -26.83 -9.52 -19.67
N GLN A 226 -26.31 -10.11 -20.77
CA GLN A 226 -24.88 -10.36 -20.94
C GLN A 226 -24.09 -9.05 -20.99
N CYS A 227 -24.60 -8.04 -21.69
CA CYS A 227 -23.93 -6.73 -21.81
C CYS A 227 -23.88 -6.02 -20.46
N PHE A 228 -25.00 -5.98 -19.75
CA PHE A 228 -25.07 -5.38 -18.42
C PHE A 228 -24.08 -6.06 -17.46
N PHE A 229 -24.10 -7.39 -17.41
CA PHE A 229 -23.20 -8.16 -16.57
C PHE A 229 -21.73 -7.92 -16.93
N ALA A 230 -21.37 -7.97 -18.22
CA ALA A 230 -19.99 -7.74 -18.66
C ALA A 230 -19.47 -6.34 -18.31
N VAL A 231 -20.31 -5.30 -18.45
CA VAL A 231 -19.97 -3.93 -18.02
C VAL A 231 -19.72 -3.86 -16.53
N VAL A 232 -20.57 -4.50 -15.71
CA VAL A 232 -20.40 -4.54 -14.24
C VAL A 232 -19.08 -5.22 -13.87
N VAL A 233 -18.76 -6.36 -14.48
CA VAL A 233 -17.51 -7.10 -14.22
C VAL A 233 -16.29 -6.25 -14.59
N LEU A 234 -16.30 -5.61 -15.76
CA LEU A 234 -15.21 -4.75 -16.21
C LEU A 234 -15.01 -3.54 -15.31
N LEU A 235 -16.11 -2.88 -14.91
CA LEU A 235 -16.04 -1.68 -14.08
C LEU A 235 -15.55 -2.02 -12.67
N VAL A 236 -16.09 -3.06 -12.04
CA VAL A 236 -15.61 -3.55 -10.74
C VAL A 236 -14.14 -3.96 -10.82
N GLY A 237 -13.74 -4.62 -11.92
CA GLY A 237 -12.34 -4.99 -12.17
C GLY A 237 -11.39 -3.81 -12.30
N ALA A 238 -11.74 -2.80 -13.11
CA ALA A 238 -10.94 -1.60 -13.28
C ALA A 238 -10.64 -0.92 -11.95
N PHE A 239 -11.66 -0.76 -11.09
CA PHE A 239 -11.50 -0.15 -9.78
C PHE A 239 -10.73 -1.03 -8.80
N LEU A 240 -10.97 -2.34 -8.80
CA LEU A 240 -10.22 -3.28 -7.98
C LEU A 240 -8.72 -3.20 -8.31
N PHE A 241 -8.35 -3.20 -9.59
CA PHE A 241 -6.96 -3.11 -10.02
C PHE A 241 -6.35 -1.74 -9.72
N ALA A 242 -7.08 -0.64 -9.93
CA ALA A 242 -6.63 0.69 -9.52
C ALA A 242 -6.38 0.76 -8.00
N PHE A 243 -7.26 0.15 -7.21
CA PHE A 243 -7.11 0.08 -5.76
C PHE A 243 -5.92 -0.78 -5.34
N VAL A 244 -5.69 -1.92 -5.99
CA VAL A 244 -4.52 -2.78 -5.75
C VAL A 244 -3.23 -2.03 -6.05
N ILE A 245 -3.14 -1.36 -7.21
CA ILE A 245 -1.97 -0.56 -7.60
C ILE A 245 -1.73 0.57 -6.61
N GLY A 246 -2.79 1.29 -6.18
CA GLY A 246 -2.70 2.35 -5.19
C GLY A 246 -2.16 1.84 -3.85
N ASN A 247 -2.69 0.73 -3.32
CA ASN A 247 -2.20 0.15 -2.08
C ASN A 247 -0.74 -0.32 -2.20
N ILE A 248 -0.35 -0.92 -3.32
CA ILE A 248 1.06 -1.30 -3.56
C ILE A 248 1.95 -0.06 -3.62
N SER A 249 1.48 1.05 -4.20
CA SER A 249 2.21 2.33 -4.21
C SER A 249 2.42 2.85 -2.79
N ASP A 250 1.37 2.84 -1.95
CA ASP A 250 1.47 3.24 -0.54
C ASP A 250 2.43 2.33 0.23
N VAL A 251 2.43 1.02 -0.06
CA VAL A 251 3.38 0.06 0.51
C VAL A 251 4.81 0.43 0.13
N VAL A 252 5.08 0.66 -1.15
CA VAL A 252 6.41 1.01 -1.66
C VAL A 252 6.89 2.32 -1.04
N GLU A 253 6.00 3.32 -0.93
CA GLU A 253 6.32 4.59 -0.29
C GLU A 253 6.65 4.43 1.20
N LEU A 254 5.90 3.60 1.93
CA LEU A 254 6.17 3.36 3.35
C LEU A 254 7.49 2.63 3.56
N VAL A 255 7.81 1.64 2.71
CA VAL A 255 9.06 0.88 2.80
C VAL A 255 10.28 1.76 2.51
N ASP A 256 10.16 2.74 1.61
CA ASP A 256 11.25 3.64 1.25
C ASP A 256 11.27 4.96 2.04
N ALA A 257 10.37 5.14 3.01
CA ALA A 257 10.20 6.41 3.73
C ALA A 257 11.48 6.88 4.43
N ASP A 258 12.16 6.00 5.16
CA ASP A 258 13.39 6.32 5.91
C ASP A 258 14.56 6.68 4.97
N SER A 259 14.72 5.90 3.89
CA SER A 259 15.73 6.13 2.86
C SER A 259 15.50 7.47 2.15
N ARG A 260 14.24 7.79 1.83
CA ARG A 260 13.84 9.05 1.19
C ARG A 260 14.12 10.25 2.09
N ASP A 261 13.78 10.18 3.37
CA ASP A 261 14.07 11.27 4.33
C ASP A 261 15.59 11.48 4.51
N PHE A 262 16.35 10.40 4.67
CA PHE A 262 17.81 10.47 4.73
C PHE A 262 18.42 11.10 3.47
N ASN A 263 18.00 10.65 2.28
CA ASN A 263 18.50 11.18 1.01
C ASN A 263 18.12 12.65 0.79
N THR A 264 16.94 13.07 1.25
CA THR A 264 16.48 14.46 1.17
C THR A 264 17.32 15.36 2.08
N LYS A 265 17.58 14.94 3.32
CA LYS A 265 18.48 15.65 4.26
C LYS A 265 19.91 15.73 3.73
N LEU A 266 20.44 14.63 3.21
CA LEU A 266 21.79 14.58 2.64
C LEU A 266 21.91 15.49 1.41
N SER A 267 20.91 15.51 0.54
CA SER A 267 20.88 16.39 -0.65
C SER A 267 20.80 17.86 -0.25
N SER A 268 19.98 18.20 0.75
CA SER A 268 19.89 19.56 1.30
C SER A 268 21.21 20.01 1.91
N LEU A 269 21.89 19.12 2.64
CA LEU A 269 23.21 19.40 3.21
C LEU A 269 24.26 19.60 2.11
N ARG A 270 24.25 18.79 1.04
CA ARG A 270 25.13 18.97 -0.12
C ARG A 270 24.92 20.31 -0.81
N LEU A 271 23.67 20.74 -0.98
CA LEU A 271 23.34 22.05 -1.56
C LEU A 271 23.84 23.19 -0.67
N LEU A 272 23.68 23.07 0.65
CA LEU A 272 24.15 24.06 1.60
C LEU A 272 25.69 24.16 1.60
N LEU A 273 26.40 23.04 1.63
CA LEU A 273 27.87 23.00 1.54
C LEU A 273 28.39 23.48 0.18
N GLY A 274 27.63 23.30 -0.90
CA GLY A 274 27.96 23.84 -2.21
C GLY A 274 27.77 25.36 -2.30
N HIS A 275 26.78 25.91 -1.60
CA HIS A 275 26.48 27.34 -1.58
C HIS A 275 27.39 28.13 -0.63
N PHE A 276 27.69 27.57 0.54
CA PHE A 276 28.59 28.17 1.52
C PHE A 276 29.99 27.57 1.39
N HIS A 277 30.92 28.30 0.76
CA HIS A 277 32.34 28.04 0.96
C HIS A 277 32.64 28.21 2.45
N LEU A 278 32.97 27.12 3.15
CA LEU A 278 33.26 27.19 4.58
C LEU A 278 34.40 28.20 4.83
N PRO A 279 34.27 29.10 5.82
CA PRO A 279 35.36 29.98 6.21
C PRO A 279 36.60 29.15 6.57
N PHE A 280 37.76 29.53 6.01
CA PHE A 280 39.03 28.81 6.15
C PHE A 280 39.39 28.46 7.60
N ALA A 281 39.00 29.29 8.57
CA ALA A 281 39.22 29.04 10.00
C ALA A 281 38.49 27.79 10.54
N ILE A 282 37.26 27.53 10.09
CA ILE A 282 36.46 26.37 10.52
C ILE A 282 36.98 25.11 9.81
N GLU A 283 37.38 25.24 8.55
CA GLU A 283 38.01 24.16 7.78
C GLU A 283 39.36 23.72 8.39
N GLU A 284 40.18 24.68 8.82
CA GLU A 284 41.42 24.43 9.56
C GLU A 284 41.14 23.74 10.91
N GLN A 285 40.17 24.22 11.69
CA GLN A 285 39.80 23.59 12.98
C GLN A 285 39.27 22.15 12.82
N LEU A 286 38.54 21.86 11.74
CA LEU A 286 37.98 20.53 11.48
C LEU A 286 39.04 19.53 10.95
N LYS A 287 39.96 19.98 10.09
CA LYS A 287 40.96 19.12 9.44
C LYS A 287 42.25 18.96 10.25
N TYR A 288 42.62 19.95 11.09
CA TYR A 288 43.85 19.94 11.89
C TYR A 288 43.99 18.71 12.83
N PRO A 289 42.95 18.28 13.57
CA PRO A 289 43.04 17.10 14.44
C PRO A 289 43.29 15.80 13.66
N MET A 290 42.93 15.75 12.37
CA MET A 290 43.14 14.60 11.51
C MET A 290 44.60 14.50 11.05
N ILE A 291 45.23 15.64 10.78
CA ILE A 291 46.63 15.73 10.33
C ILE A 291 47.59 15.33 11.45
N VAL A 292 47.34 15.78 12.68
CA VAL A 292 48.19 15.47 13.85
C VAL A 292 48.21 13.97 14.18
N LYS A 293 47.15 13.23 13.85
CA LYS A 293 47.08 11.77 14.05
C LYS A 293 47.98 10.98 13.08
N VAL A 294 48.41 11.58 11.97
CA VAL A 294 49.34 10.94 11.05
C VAL A 294 50.76 11.15 11.54
N GLY A 295 51.42 10.08 11.98
CA GLY A 295 52.73 10.18 12.63
C GLY A 295 53.83 10.87 11.81
N PHE A 296 53.77 10.83 10.47
CA PHE A 296 54.71 11.54 9.60
C PHE A 296 54.32 12.99 9.27
N LEU A 297 53.07 13.40 9.53
CA LEU A 297 52.59 14.78 9.41
C LEU A 297 52.56 15.50 10.77
N ALA A 298 52.86 14.80 11.87
CA ALA A 298 52.89 15.38 13.20
C ALA A 298 54.07 16.37 13.37
N GLY A 299 53.80 17.52 14.01
CA GLY A 299 54.83 18.54 14.30
C GLY A 299 55.16 19.48 13.14
N MET A 300 54.23 19.70 12.22
CA MET A 300 54.36 20.70 11.14
C MET A 300 54.20 22.13 11.66
N GLU A 301 54.94 23.06 11.05
CA GLU A 301 54.70 24.50 11.22
C GLU A 301 53.30 24.88 10.68
N GLY A 302 52.71 25.93 11.27
CA GLY A 302 51.34 26.36 10.94
C GLY A 302 51.15 26.72 9.46
N SER A 303 52.18 27.25 8.80
CA SER A 303 52.17 27.61 7.37
C SER A 303 52.05 26.39 6.45
N VAL A 304 52.79 25.31 6.74
CA VAL A 304 52.76 24.05 5.99
C VAL A 304 51.43 23.33 6.21
N THR A 305 50.96 23.31 7.45
CA THR A 305 49.69 22.67 7.83
C THR A 305 48.52 23.32 7.10
N ARG A 306 48.46 24.66 7.06
CA ARG A 306 47.42 25.41 6.33
C ARG A 306 47.36 25.09 4.85
N MET A 307 48.53 25.03 4.20
CA MET A 307 48.59 24.72 2.78
C MET A 307 48.18 23.28 2.49
N LEU A 308 48.51 22.34 3.38
CA LEU A 308 48.09 20.95 3.26
C LEU A 308 46.58 20.79 3.50
N VAL A 309 46.02 21.47 4.52
CA VAL A 309 44.57 21.52 4.83
C VAL A 309 43.74 21.94 3.61
N ALA A 310 44.21 22.94 2.88
CA ALA A 310 43.56 23.47 1.67
C ALA A 310 43.53 22.47 0.50
N GLN A 311 44.40 21.46 0.52
CA GLN A 311 44.48 20.45 -0.55
C GLN A 311 43.61 19.21 -0.31
N PHE A 312 42.96 19.11 0.85
CA PHE A 312 42.06 18.00 1.15
C PHE A 312 40.72 18.14 0.47
N VAL A 313 40.36 17.15 -0.34
CA VAL A 313 39.05 17.05 -1.00
C VAL A 313 38.14 16.14 -0.20
N GLN A 314 36.92 16.57 0.11
CA GLN A 314 35.94 15.71 0.78
C GLN A 314 35.40 14.65 -0.19
N ALA A 315 35.34 13.40 0.26
CA ALA A 315 34.76 12.26 -0.46
C ALA A 315 33.70 11.58 0.42
N LEU A 316 32.48 11.45 -0.08
CA LEU A 316 31.37 10.82 0.63
C LEU A 316 31.16 9.41 0.09
N THR A 317 31.14 8.40 0.96
CA THR A 317 30.84 7.02 0.57
C THR A 317 29.62 6.50 1.33
N VAL A 318 28.74 5.80 0.62
CA VAL A 318 27.54 5.21 1.22
C VAL A 318 27.90 3.83 1.80
N LYS A 319 27.07 3.31 2.70
CA LYS A 319 27.20 1.95 3.23
C LYS A 319 27.38 0.92 2.08
N ASP A 320 28.26 -0.06 2.32
CA ASP A 320 28.64 -1.17 1.44
C ASP A 320 29.33 -0.79 0.13
N GLN A 321 29.67 0.48 -0.07
CA GLN A 321 30.44 0.95 -1.21
C GLN A 321 31.95 0.72 -1.01
N TYR A 322 32.65 0.31 -2.07
CA TYR A 322 34.11 0.23 -2.05
C TYR A 322 34.73 1.61 -2.28
N VAL A 323 35.64 2.01 -1.39
CA VAL A 323 36.47 3.22 -1.56
C VAL A 323 37.55 2.95 -2.61
N PHE A 324 38.20 1.79 -2.51
CA PHE A 324 39.08 1.21 -3.54
C PHE A 324 39.16 -0.31 -3.34
N ARG A 325 39.58 -1.02 -4.39
CA ARG A 325 39.73 -2.48 -4.39
C ARG A 325 41.20 -2.89 -4.40
N LEU A 326 41.47 -4.10 -3.91
CA LEU A 326 42.79 -4.74 -4.00
C LEU A 326 43.26 -4.75 -5.46
N GLY A 327 44.52 -4.40 -5.70
CA GLY A 327 45.12 -4.40 -7.03
C GLY A 327 44.81 -3.17 -7.89
N GLU A 328 43.89 -2.30 -7.47
CA GLU A 328 43.67 -1.03 -8.17
C GLU A 328 44.93 -0.15 -8.08
N GLU A 329 45.27 0.51 -9.19
CA GLU A 329 46.32 1.53 -9.19
C GLU A 329 45.71 2.84 -8.69
N GLY A 330 46.27 3.40 -7.62
CA GLY A 330 45.78 4.64 -7.05
C GLY A 330 46.83 5.34 -6.22
N SER A 331 46.88 6.65 -6.28
CA SER A 331 47.89 7.49 -5.63
C SER A 331 47.33 8.34 -4.50
N ASP A 332 46.12 8.03 -4.04
CA ASP A 332 45.39 8.85 -3.07
C ASP A 332 45.40 8.22 -1.67
N MET A 333 45.41 9.05 -0.64
CA MET A 333 45.25 8.64 0.76
C MET A 333 43.93 9.18 1.31
N PHE A 334 43.28 8.41 2.18
CA PHE A 334 41.97 8.74 2.74
C PHE A 334 42.03 8.83 4.27
N PHE A 335 41.29 9.78 4.81
CA PHE A 335 41.13 10.01 6.24
C PHE A 335 39.67 9.84 6.61
N VAL A 336 39.38 9.05 7.63
CA VAL A 336 38.01 8.83 8.10
C VAL A 336 37.61 9.97 9.02
N PHE A 337 36.69 10.84 8.59
CA PHE A 337 36.16 11.91 9.44
C PHE A 337 35.02 11.38 10.30
N THR A 338 34.03 10.77 9.67
CA THR A 338 32.93 10.08 10.34
C THR A 338 32.60 8.77 9.62
N GLY A 339 32.15 7.77 10.38
CA GLY A 339 31.78 6.45 9.86
C GLY A 339 32.82 5.37 10.11
N ILE A 340 32.56 4.17 9.58
CA ILE A 340 33.38 2.97 9.78
C ILE A 340 33.73 2.37 8.41
N VAL A 341 35.01 2.10 8.18
CA VAL A 341 35.53 1.45 6.96
C VAL A 341 36.14 0.10 7.33
N GLU A 342 35.70 -0.96 6.66
CA GLU A 342 36.26 -2.30 6.79
C GLU A 342 37.37 -2.53 5.75
N VAL A 343 38.50 -3.03 6.21
CA VAL A 343 39.61 -3.47 5.34
C VAL A 343 39.50 -4.98 5.14
N LEU A 344 39.32 -5.39 3.89
CA LEU A 344 39.04 -6.76 3.48
C LEU A 344 40.16 -7.28 2.58
N VAL A 345 40.61 -8.51 2.83
CA VAL A 345 41.61 -9.21 2.01
C VAL A 345 41.06 -10.59 1.64
N PRO A 346 41.28 -11.10 0.41
CA PRO A 346 40.88 -12.45 0.03
C PRO A 346 41.49 -13.53 0.93
N LEU A 347 40.71 -14.56 1.30
CA LEU A 347 41.18 -15.65 2.17
C LEU A 347 42.40 -16.38 1.57
N GLU A 348 42.44 -16.52 0.25
CA GLU A 348 43.53 -17.17 -0.50
C GLU A 348 44.88 -16.46 -0.30
N THR A 349 44.88 -15.14 -0.12
CA THR A 349 46.10 -14.37 0.14
C THR A 349 46.69 -14.68 1.53
N LEU A 350 45.85 -15.07 2.49
CA LEU A 350 46.28 -15.47 3.83
C LEU A 350 46.72 -16.94 3.88
N GLN A 351 46.03 -17.83 3.16
CA GLN A 351 46.39 -19.26 3.08
C GLN A 351 47.66 -19.51 2.27
N ARG A 352 47.89 -18.75 1.19
CA ARG A 352 49.13 -18.84 0.41
C ARG A 352 50.36 -18.42 1.22
N ARG A 353 50.19 -17.50 2.18
CA ARG A 353 51.21 -17.10 3.15
C ARG A 353 51.63 -18.29 4.02
N GLN A 354 50.67 -18.95 4.67
CA GLN A 354 50.90 -20.17 5.46
C GLN A 354 51.54 -21.33 4.67
N SER A 355 51.18 -21.49 3.39
CA SER A 355 51.76 -22.56 2.54
C SER A 355 53.19 -22.28 2.08
N ASN A 356 53.55 -21.00 1.89
CA ASN A 356 54.89 -20.61 1.48
C ASN A 356 55.89 -20.75 2.63
N ASP A 357 55.46 -20.46 3.86
CA ASP A 357 56.28 -20.67 5.06
C ASP A 357 56.60 -22.16 5.24
N MET A 358 55.61 -23.04 5.08
CA MET A 358 55.81 -24.50 5.17
C MET A 358 56.74 -25.07 4.08
N LYS A 359 56.79 -24.44 2.88
CA LYS A 359 57.77 -24.79 1.84
C LYS A 359 59.17 -24.25 2.14
N LEU A 360 59.28 -23.06 2.75
CA LEU A 360 60.55 -22.45 3.16
C LEU A 360 61.23 -23.26 4.29
N PHE A 361 60.44 -23.88 5.19
CA PHE A 361 60.96 -24.76 6.24
C PHE A 361 61.46 -26.12 5.73
N SER A 362 61.08 -26.54 4.52
CA SER A 362 61.46 -27.84 3.94
C SER A 362 62.73 -27.81 3.07
N LEU A 363 63.19 -26.63 2.64
CA LEU A 363 64.49 -26.44 1.98
C LEU A 363 65.43 -25.71 2.95
N GLY A 364 66.50 -26.39 3.36
CA GLY A 364 67.45 -25.89 4.34
C GLY A 364 68.01 -24.49 4.06
N SER A 365 68.27 -23.77 5.16
CA SER A 365 69.00 -22.51 5.32
C SER A 365 69.33 -21.68 4.05
N PRO A 366 68.65 -20.54 3.82
CA PRO A 366 69.15 -19.53 2.92
C PRO A 366 70.20 -18.63 3.59
N SER A 367 71.29 -18.38 2.85
CA SER A 367 72.34 -17.41 3.10
C SER A 367 71.82 -15.98 3.31
N ARG A 368 72.52 -15.23 4.18
CA ARG A 368 72.25 -13.87 4.69
C ARG A 368 72.12 -12.73 3.65
N SER A 369 72.17 -12.99 2.35
CA SER A 369 72.12 -11.93 1.31
C SER A 369 70.84 -11.90 0.44
N SER A 370 69.81 -12.70 0.76
CA SER A 370 68.60 -12.81 -0.08
C SER A 370 67.30 -12.32 0.57
N PHE A 371 67.36 -11.58 1.67
CA PHE A 371 66.20 -10.98 2.32
C PHE A 371 65.83 -9.62 1.71
N ARG A 372 65.51 -9.62 0.41
CA ARG A 372 64.75 -8.53 -0.20
C ARG A 372 63.29 -8.94 -0.09
N THR A 373 62.54 -8.32 0.83
CA THR A 373 61.09 -8.50 0.97
C THR A 373 60.40 -7.94 -0.26
N VAL A 374 60.42 -8.72 -1.33
CA VAL A 374 59.55 -8.58 -2.48
C VAL A 374 58.16 -8.92 -1.96
N PHE A 375 57.36 -7.92 -1.63
CA PHE A 375 55.92 -8.06 -1.84
C PHE A 375 55.78 -8.57 -3.27
N PRO A 376 55.34 -9.81 -3.52
CA PRO A 376 55.14 -10.24 -4.89
C PRO A 376 54.19 -9.22 -5.51
N THR A 377 54.62 -8.58 -6.59
CA THR A 377 53.75 -7.77 -7.44
C THR A 377 52.63 -8.70 -7.88
N LEU A 378 51.51 -8.62 -7.17
CA LEU A 378 50.33 -9.43 -7.42
C LEU A 378 49.78 -8.98 -8.77
N ASP A 379 49.85 -9.86 -9.79
CA ASP A 379 49.19 -9.63 -11.07
C ASP A 379 47.69 -9.39 -10.82
N PRO A 380 47.16 -8.18 -11.07
CA PRO A 380 45.78 -7.84 -10.73
C PRO A 380 44.75 -8.65 -11.54
N THR A 381 45.17 -9.22 -12.68
CA THR A 381 44.33 -10.04 -13.57
C THR A 381 44.04 -11.44 -13.03
N LYS A 382 44.85 -11.96 -12.09
CA LYS A 382 44.68 -13.32 -11.53
C LYS A 382 43.91 -13.36 -10.21
N LEU A 383 43.55 -12.21 -9.63
CA LEU A 383 42.88 -12.09 -8.32
C LEU A 383 41.39 -11.73 -8.38
N GLN A 384 40.80 -11.65 -9.58
CA GLN A 384 39.35 -11.47 -9.74
C GLN A 384 38.54 -12.76 -9.54
N ALA A 385 39.14 -13.83 -9.03
CA ALA A 385 38.40 -15.04 -8.67
C ALA A 385 37.53 -14.78 -7.43
N LYS A 386 36.28 -15.27 -7.46
CA LYS A 386 35.24 -15.17 -6.42
C LYS A 386 35.63 -15.86 -5.09
N GLY A 387 36.71 -15.42 -4.46
CA GLY A 387 37.14 -15.87 -3.15
C GLY A 387 36.38 -15.15 -2.03
N GLN A 388 36.10 -15.86 -0.93
CA GLN A 388 35.48 -15.30 0.26
C GLN A 388 36.42 -14.24 0.88
N LEU A 389 35.92 -13.01 1.10
CA LEU A 389 36.69 -11.91 1.68
C LEU A 389 36.74 -12.04 3.21
N LYS A 390 37.94 -11.96 3.80
CA LYS A 390 38.12 -11.91 5.25
C LYS A 390 38.35 -10.47 5.72
N LYS A 391 37.65 -10.08 6.78
CA LYS A 391 37.89 -8.81 7.49
C LYS A 391 39.23 -8.86 8.23
N VAL A 392 40.11 -7.93 7.89
CA VAL A 392 41.44 -7.79 8.48
C VAL A 392 41.46 -6.67 9.52
N ASN A 393 40.79 -5.54 9.25
CA ASN A 393 40.73 -4.43 10.18
C ASN A 393 39.44 -3.61 10.04
N GLU A 394 39.11 -2.85 11.08
CA GLU A 394 38.02 -1.88 11.12
C GLU A 394 38.58 -0.50 11.47
N LEU A 395 38.38 0.45 10.57
CA LEU A 395 38.88 1.81 10.66
C LEU A 395 37.74 2.74 11.05
N THR A 396 37.91 3.47 12.15
CA THR A 396 36.92 4.40 12.73
C THR A 396 37.38 5.85 12.59
N SER A 397 36.53 6.80 13.00
CA SER A 397 36.81 8.24 12.92
C SER A 397 38.19 8.63 13.48
N GLY A 398 38.96 9.36 12.68
CA GLY A 398 40.32 9.81 12.96
C GLY A 398 41.43 8.86 12.52
N SER A 399 41.11 7.69 11.96
CA SER A 399 42.08 6.83 11.30
C SER A 399 42.31 7.24 9.84
N TYR A 400 43.41 6.77 9.26
CA TYR A 400 43.77 7.00 7.85
C TYR A 400 44.17 5.68 7.18
N PHE A 401 44.07 5.63 5.85
CA PHE A 401 44.44 4.45 5.06
C PHE A 401 44.79 4.81 3.61
N GLY A 402 45.58 3.94 2.97
CA GLY A 402 46.02 4.11 1.58
C GLY A 402 47.34 4.87 1.43
N GLU A 403 48.06 5.09 2.52
CA GLU A 403 49.35 5.77 2.61
C GLU A 403 50.47 5.06 1.84
N VAL A 404 50.43 3.72 1.74
CA VAL A 404 51.47 2.95 1.04
C VAL A 404 51.51 3.29 -0.45
N SER A 405 50.35 3.33 -1.09
CA SER A 405 50.25 3.66 -2.52
C SER A 405 50.55 5.13 -2.80
N LEU A 406 50.35 6.03 -1.83
CA LEU A 406 50.73 7.45 -1.94
C LEU A 406 52.24 7.61 -2.17
N PHE A 407 53.09 6.87 -1.42
CA PHE A 407 54.55 7.04 -1.48
C PHE A 407 55.29 6.02 -2.36
N THR A 408 54.77 4.80 -2.54
CA THR A 408 55.53 3.70 -3.16
C THR A 408 55.12 3.35 -4.59
N SER A 409 54.10 4.02 -5.15
CA SER A 409 53.50 3.69 -6.47
C SER A 409 53.08 2.23 -6.65
N LYS A 410 52.97 1.47 -5.56
CA LYS A 410 52.47 0.09 -5.57
C LYS A 410 50.94 0.08 -5.64
N PRO A 411 50.33 -0.92 -6.31
CA PRO A 411 48.88 -1.08 -6.33
C PRO A 411 48.32 -1.30 -4.93
N ARG A 412 47.01 -1.06 -4.74
CA ARG A 412 46.34 -1.18 -3.45
C ARG A 412 46.51 -2.59 -2.87
N SER A 413 46.85 -2.66 -1.59
CA SER A 413 47.17 -3.91 -0.86
C SER A 413 45.97 -4.59 -0.20
N ALA A 414 44.79 -3.96 -0.20
CA ALA A 414 43.54 -4.51 0.34
C ALA A 414 42.32 -3.85 -0.31
N HIS A 415 41.14 -4.42 -0.14
CA HIS A 415 39.88 -3.73 -0.40
C HIS A 415 39.49 -2.87 0.81
N ALA A 416 39.02 -1.65 0.58
CA ALA A 416 38.43 -0.80 1.61
C ALA A 416 36.94 -0.60 1.30
N ARG A 417 36.05 -1.01 2.20
CA ARG A 417 34.58 -0.92 2.03
C ARG A 417 33.96 -0.17 3.20
N SER A 418 33.08 0.80 2.95
CA SER A 418 32.33 1.48 4.01
C SER A 418 31.31 0.54 4.64
N LYS A 419 31.34 0.38 5.97
CA LYS A 419 30.33 -0.35 6.74
C LYS A 419 29.13 0.53 7.09
N THR A 420 29.37 1.82 7.28
CA THR A 420 28.36 2.86 7.45
C THR A 420 28.56 3.96 6.40
N SER A 421 27.64 4.90 6.27
CA SER A 421 27.88 6.09 5.44
C SER A 421 29.05 6.88 6.04
N CYS A 422 30.12 7.05 5.25
CA CYS A 422 31.37 7.65 5.70
C CYS A 422 31.61 9.00 5.03
N VAL A 423 32.10 9.96 5.83
CA VAL A 423 32.72 11.17 5.33
C VAL A 423 34.23 10.95 5.36
N LEU A 424 34.86 10.96 4.18
CA LEU A 424 36.29 10.79 4.01
C LEU A 424 36.94 12.10 3.53
N TYR A 425 38.18 12.35 3.91
CA TYR A 425 39.01 13.37 3.28
C TYR A 425 40.11 12.70 2.47
N LYS A 426 40.19 13.09 1.19
CA LYS A 426 41.13 12.59 0.21
C LYS A 426 42.31 13.55 0.08
N LEU A 427 43.52 13.01 0.16
CA LEU A 427 44.77 13.71 -0.17
C LEU A 427 45.43 13.00 -1.35
N SER A 428 45.58 13.71 -2.46
CA SER A 428 46.23 13.16 -3.67
C SER A 428 47.74 13.30 -3.61
N ARG A 429 48.48 12.42 -4.31
CA ARG A 429 49.94 12.55 -4.48
C ARG A 429 50.33 13.91 -5.07
N ARG A 430 49.62 14.33 -6.13
CA ARG A 430 49.87 15.61 -6.81
C ARG A 430 49.75 16.79 -5.84
N SER A 431 48.70 16.78 -5.02
CA SER A 431 48.49 17.78 -3.97
C SER A 431 49.60 17.81 -2.92
N LEU A 432 50.12 16.64 -2.54
CA LEU A 432 51.24 16.54 -1.59
C LEU A 432 52.57 16.99 -2.22
N GLU A 433 52.81 16.67 -3.49
CA GLU A 433 53.99 17.08 -4.24
C GLU A 433 54.07 18.60 -4.39
N LEU A 434 52.95 19.28 -4.64
CA LEU A 434 52.89 20.75 -4.65
C LEU A 434 53.33 21.35 -3.31
N VAL A 435 53.01 20.69 -2.20
CA VAL A 435 53.46 21.12 -0.86
C VAL A 435 54.95 20.87 -0.67
N PHE A 436 55.45 19.72 -1.15
CA PHE A 436 56.86 19.38 -1.09
C PHE A 436 57.76 20.26 -1.96
N GLU A 437 57.28 20.74 -3.11
CA GLU A 437 58.01 21.67 -3.97
C GLU A 437 58.25 23.01 -3.28
N ARG A 438 57.26 23.49 -2.51
CA ARG A 438 57.35 24.75 -1.78
C ARG A 438 58.14 24.63 -0.46
N TYR A 439 58.15 23.44 0.15
CA TYR A 439 58.84 23.17 1.42
C TYR A 439 59.78 21.95 1.32
N PRO A 440 60.94 22.08 0.65
CA PRO A 440 61.84 20.96 0.36
C PRO A 440 62.54 20.38 1.61
N GLU A 441 62.79 21.20 2.62
CA GLU A 441 63.29 20.74 3.95
C GLU A 441 62.32 19.73 4.58
N TRP A 442 61.02 20.01 4.45
CA TRP A 442 59.97 19.18 5.00
C TRP A 442 59.81 17.87 4.22
N LYS A 443 59.93 17.93 2.88
CA LYS A 443 60.00 16.72 2.03
C LYS A 443 61.06 15.73 2.53
N ARG A 444 62.27 16.22 2.83
CA ARG A 444 63.37 15.38 3.37
C ARG A 444 63.00 14.75 4.72
N ARG A 445 62.39 15.53 5.62
CA ARG A 445 61.98 15.05 6.94
C ARG A 445 60.89 13.98 6.85
N VAL A 446 59.85 14.21 6.05
CA VAL A 446 58.75 13.26 5.88
C VAL A 446 59.24 11.97 5.24
N LEU A 447 60.04 12.04 4.17
CA LEU A 447 60.59 10.84 3.54
C LEU A 447 61.47 10.04 4.50
N LYS A 448 62.24 10.71 5.38
CA LYS A 448 63.01 10.04 6.43
C LYS A 448 62.11 9.32 7.43
N ILE A 449 61.04 9.96 7.90
CA ILE A 449 60.08 9.36 8.84
C ILE A 449 59.35 8.18 8.20
N VAL A 450 58.87 8.34 6.95
CA VAL A 450 58.18 7.27 6.22
C VAL A 450 59.11 6.08 6.00
N ASN A 451 60.39 6.31 5.66
CA ASN A 451 61.36 5.23 5.50
C ASN A 451 61.61 4.47 6.82
N ILE A 452 61.78 5.20 7.93
CA ILE A 452 61.92 4.61 9.27
C ILE A 452 60.66 3.83 9.65
N GLN A 453 59.47 4.37 9.39
CA GLN A 453 58.21 3.69 9.69
C GLN A 453 58.03 2.42 8.86
N GLN A 454 58.42 2.44 7.58
CA GLN A 454 58.39 1.26 6.72
C GLN A 454 59.34 0.17 7.23
N GLU A 455 60.55 0.54 7.63
CA GLU A 455 61.54 -0.38 8.19
C GLU A 455 61.07 -0.97 9.54
N GLN A 456 60.51 -0.14 10.42
CA GLN A 456 59.91 -0.61 11.68
C GLN A 456 58.71 -1.53 11.46
N GLN A 457 57.88 -1.25 10.46
CA GLN A 457 56.73 -2.09 10.15
C GLN A 457 57.15 -3.42 9.53
N LEU A 458 58.24 -3.43 8.75
CA LEU A 458 58.89 -4.65 8.29
C LEU A 458 59.40 -5.48 9.48
N LEU A 459 60.15 -4.86 10.39
CA LEU A 459 60.71 -5.52 11.58
C LEU A 459 59.61 -6.05 12.51
N ARG A 460 58.52 -5.29 12.72
CA ARG A 460 57.37 -5.75 13.50
C ARG A 460 56.68 -6.94 12.86
N ASN A 461 56.53 -6.96 11.54
CA ASN A 461 55.93 -8.10 10.86
C ASN A 461 56.79 -9.36 11.04
N LEU A 462 58.11 -9.23 10.92
CA LEU A 462 59.06 -10.32 11.16
C LEU A 462 59.02 -10.80 12.62
N TYR A 463 58.96 -9.87 13.58
CA TYR A 463 58.87 -10.20 15.01
C TYR A 463 57.53 -10.86 15.39
N MET A 464 56.41 -10.38 14.83
CA MET A 464 55.09 -10.96 15.06
C MET A 464 54.97 -12.37 14.48
N GLU A 465 55.63 -12.64 13.36
CA GLU A 465 55.72 -13.98 12.75
C GLU A 465 56.45 -14.94 13.69
N GLU A 466 57.58 -14.50 14.28
CA GLU A 466 58.32 -15.25 15.28
C GLU A 466 57.51 -15.52 16.57
N GLN A 467 56.72 -14.54 17.03
CA GLN A 467 55.86 -14.70 18.22
C GLN A 467 54.65 -15.62 17.98
N LEU A 468 54.08 -15.61 16.77
CA LEU A 468 52.97 -16.50 16.41
C LEU A 468 53.41 -17.96 16.35
N ASP A 469 54.64 -18.24 15.91
CA ASP A 469 55.23 -19.58 15.95
C ASP A 469 55.45 -20.08 17.39
N ILE A 470 55.90 -19.20 18.29
CA ILE A 470 56.07 -19.53 19.72
C ILE A 470 54.70 -19.77 20.39
N ALA A 471 53.71 -18.94 20.10
CA ALA A 471 52.36 -19.05 20.66
C ALA A 471 51.60 -20.29 20.15
N ALA A 472 51.79 -20.69 18.90
CA ALA A 472 51.22 -21.92 18.34
C ALA A 472 51.74 -23.18 19.06
N ASN A 473 53.01 -23.18 19.46
CA ASN A 473 53.61 -24.28 20.22
C ASN A 473 53.15 -24.30 21.69
N ALA A 474 52.94 -23.13 22.32
CA ALA A 474 52.46 -23.02 23.70
C ALA A 474 50.97 -23.40 23.86
N THR A 475 50.12 -23.01 22.90
CA THR A 475 48.68 -23.32 22.92
C THR A 475 48.39 -24.80 22.71
N LYS A 476 49.20 -25.50 21.91
CA LYS A 476 49.10 -26.96 21.75
C LYS A 476 49.40 -27.72 23.06
N ASN A 477 50.32 -27.20 23.88
CA ASN A 477 50.65 -27.80 25.18
C ASN A 477 49.61 -27.49 26.26
N MET A 478 48.99 -26.31 26.22
CA MET A 478 47.95 -25.91 27.18
C MET A 478 46.60 -26.61 26.93
N LEU A 479 46.26 -26.90 25.68
CA LEU A 479 45.02 -27.63 25.32
C LEU A 479 45.01 -29.07 25.86
N ASN A 480 46.17 -29.73 25.87
CA ASN A 480 46.32 -31.07 26.43
C ASN A 480 46.10 -31.07 27.96
N HIS A 481 46.51 -30.00 28.65
CA HIS A 481 46.41 -29.91 30.10
C HIS A 481 44.98 -29.63 30.59
N ILE A 482 44.19 -28.87 29.82
CA ILE A 482 42.79 -28.55 30.13
C ILE A 482 41.87 -29.77 29.95
N ASN A 483 42.14 -30.63 28.96
CA ASN A 483 41.37 -31.85 28.75
C ASN A 483 41.49 -32.82 29.94
N GLU A 484 42.67 -32.94 30.55
CA GLU A 484 42.86 -33.78 31.75
C GLU A 484 42.17 -33.22 33.01
N GLU A 485 41.94 -31.91 33.08
CA GLU A 485 41.34 -31.27 34.25
C GLU A 485 39.80 -31.25 34.22
N LEU A 486 39.22 -31.27 33.02
CA LEU A 486 37.77 -31.36 32.82
C LEU A 486 37.22 -32.75 33.18
N ASP A 487 37.94 -33.82 32.84
CA ASP A 487 37.58 -35.19 33.24
C ASP A 487 37.62 -35.40 34.77
N ARG A 488 38.49 -34.68 35.47
CA ARG A 488 38.58 -34.75 36.95
C ARG A 488 37.42 -34.07 37.68
N LYS A 489 36.74 -33.09 37.05
CA LYS A 489 35.63 -32.34 37.67
C LYS A 489 34.26 -33.00 37.46
N LEU A 490 34.07 -33.72 36.35
CA LEU A 490 32.83 -34.47 36.09
C LEU A 490 32.66 -35.69 37.00
N LEU A 491 33.76 -36.28 37.51
CA LEU A 491 33.72 -37.38 38.49
C LEU A 491 33.35 -36.95 39.92
N ARG A 492 33.41 -35.65 40.27
CA ARG A 492 33.14 -35.15 41.63
C ARG A 492 31.71 -34.63 41.86
N ALA A 493 30.95 -34.37 40.79
CA ALA A 493 29.60 -33.81 40.89
C ALA A 493 28.48 -34.86 41.10
N ASN A 494 28.78 -36.17 41.02
CA ASN A 494 27.77 -37.24 41.15
C ASN A 494 27.60 -37.80 42.59
N ASN A 495 28.33 -37.32 43.60
CA ASN A 495 28.37 -37.97 44.92
C ASN A 495 27.89 -37.12 46.13
N LEU A 496 27.30 -35.94 45.94
CA LEU A 496 26.79 -35.15 47.08
C LEU A 496 25.36 -34.63 46.86
N GLY A 497 24.39 -35.36 47.42
CA GLY A 497 23.09 -34.83 47.81
C GLY A 497 22.68 -35.41 49.17
N THR A 498 22.25 -34.54 50.11
CA THR A 498 21.14 -34.67 51.12
C THR A 498 21.38 -33.96 52.48
N ALA A 499 20.28 -33.39 53.03
CA ALA A 499 19.95 -32.91 54.41
C ALA A 499 20.44 -31.47 54.84
N THR A 500 19.71 -30.53 55.49
CA THR A 500 18.55 -30.44 56.44
C THR A 500 17.90 -29.00 56.38
N THR A 501 16.57 -28.76 56.28
CA THR A 501 15.42 -28.54 57.23
C THR A 501 15.29 -27.22 58.06
N ALA A 502 14.02 -26.73 58.12
CA ALA A 502 13.39 -25.46 58.59
C ALA A 502 13.30 -25.12 60.10
N GLN A 503 12.91 -23.86 60.47
CA GLN A 503 11.93 -23.49 61.55
C GLN A 503 11.64 -21.96 61.76
N TYR A 504 10.32 -21.63 61.90
CA TYR A 504 9.56 -20.55 62.65
C TYR A 504 9.79 -19.02 62.43
N GLY A 505 8.80 -18.10 62.51
CA GLY A 505 7.39 -18.06 63.00
C GLY A 505 6.63 -16.74 62.67
N HIS A 506 5.36 -16.60 63.10
CA HIS A 506 4.21 -15.92 62.45
C HIS A 506 3.48 -14.86 63.36
N GLU A 507 2.42 -14.19 62.84
CA GLU A 507 1.29 -13.42 63.49
C GLU A 507 1.37 -11.86 63.53
N THR A 508 0.33 -11.01 63.37
CA THR A 508 -1.15 -11.01 63.12
C THR A 508 -1.54 -9.55 62.70
N VAL A 509 -2.59 -9.16 61.94
CA VAL A 509 -4.08 -9.14 62.14
C VAL A 509 -4.66 -8.60 60.80
N ARG A 510 -5.48 -9.30 60.00
CA ARG A 510 -6.92 -9.68 60.04
C ARG A 510 -7.92 -8.71 59.37
N CYS A 511 -8.67 -9.29 58.43
CA CYS A 511 -9.85 -8.81 57.70
C CYS A 511 -11.18 -8.96 58.48
N ILE A 512 -12.29 -8.60 57.78
CA ILE A 512 -13.70 -9.03 57.91
C ILE A 512 -14.51 -8.10 58.85
N SER A 513 -15.70 -7.58 58.54
CA SER A 513 -16.84 -7.99 57.69
C SER A 513 -17.67 -6.75 57.37
N SER A 514 -18.20 -6.60 56.15
CA SER A 514 -19.60 -6.93 55.79
C SER A 514 -20.60 -6.39 56.82
N GLU A 515 -21.47 -5.46 56.50
CA GLU A 515 -22.45 -5.46 55.43
C GLU A 515 -23.65 -4.74 56.05
N ALA A 516 -24.66 -4.56 55.24
CA ALA A 516 -25.99 -4.26 55.71
C ALA A 516 -26.21 -2.82 56.17
N ARG A 517 -26.58 -2.11 55.11
CA ARG A 517 -28.00 -1.83 54.87
C ARG A 517 -28.35 -0.40 55.21
N ARG A 518 -28.71 0.26 54.11
CA ARG A 518 -30.06 0.80 53.97
C ARG A 518 -30.44 1.69 55.13
N LEU A 519 -29.92 2.91 55.13
CA LEU A 519 -30.72 4.06 55.55
C LEU A 519 -29.99 5.34 55.15
N ARG A 520 -29.86 5.51 53.83
CA ARG A 520 -29.90 6.78 53.08
C ARG A 520 -29.38 6.51 51.66
N LEU A 521 -30.10 6.00 50.65
CA LEU A 521 -31.54 5.91 50.41
C LEU A 521 -32.35 7.06 50.99
N LEU A 522 -31.77 8.26 50.88
CA LEU A 522 -32.45 9.54 51.01
C LEU A 522 -31.67 10.65 50.28
N ILE A 523 -30.80 10.24 49.35
CA ILE A 523 -30.44 11.01 48.16
C ILE A 523 -30.50 10.03 46.97
N LEU A 524 -31.58 9.24 46.94
CA LEU A 524 -32.13 8.77 45.68
C LEU A 524 -32.87 9.97 45.09
N GLN A 525 -32.78 10.07 43.76
CA GLN A 525 -33.86 10.56 42.89
C GLN A 525 -34.17 12.05 42.99
N GLY A 526 -33.51 12.83 42.14
CA GLY A 526 -33.91 14.22 41.92
C GLY A 526 -33.59 14.83 40.57
N THR A 527 -32.49 14.49 39.88
CA THR A 527 -32.07 15.32 38.73
C THR A 527 -31.37 14.60 37.58
N ALA A 528 -31.66 13.30 37.37
CA ALA A 528 -31.39 12.62 36.10
C ALA A 528 -32.65 12.53 35.21
N LEU A 529 -33.55 13.53 35.26
CA LEU A 529 -34.78 13.54 34.45
C LEU A 529 -35.18 14.90 33.84
N CYS A 530 -34.28 15.91 33.83
CA CYS A 530 -34.56 17.21 33.21
C CYS A 530 -33.52 17.73 32.20
N ILE A 531 -32.57 16.91 31.71
CA ILE A 531 -31.71 17.27 30.56
C ILE A 531 -31.71 16.16 29.48
N SER A 532 -32.83 15.44 29.38
CA SER A 532 -33.19 14.68 28.17
C SER A 532 -34.63 15.00 27.72
N ARG A 533 -35.04 16.26 27.94
CA ARG A 533 -36.31 16.80 27.45
C ARG A 533 -36.18 18.23 26.92
N TYR A 534 -35.07 18.49 26.23
CA TYR A 534 -34.99 19.55 25.22
C TYR A 534 -34.74 18.95 23.82
N ASP A 535 -35.26 17.74 23.63
CA ASP A 535 -35.47 17.07 22.34
C ASP A 535 -36.92 17.28 21.86
N SER A 536 -37.48 18.45 22.19
CA SER A 536 -38.87 18.85 21.87
C SER A 536 -38.96 20.29 21.34
N LEU A 537 -37.82 20.89 20.98
CA LEU A 537 -37.73 22.24 20.40
C LEU A 537 -36.89 22.32 19.12
N ALA A 538 -36.33 21.20 18.64
CA ALA A 538 -35.59 21.11 17.38
C ALA A 538 -36.44 20.61 16.19
N ASN A 539 -37.77 20.56 16.35
CA ASN A 539 -38.74 20.13 15.33
C ASN A 539 -39.73 21.25 14.94
N LYS A 540 -39.28 22.50 15.00
CA LYS A 540 -39.93 23.66 14.38
C LYS A 540 -38.81 24.46 13.72
N PHE A 541 -39.09 25.07 12.57
CA PHE A 541 -38.16 25.71 11.61
C PHE A 541 -37.73 24.72 10.51
N GLU A 542 -38.04 24.86 9.22
CA GLU A 542 -38.41 26.01 8.39
C GLU A 542 -39.04 25.53 7.07
N GLU A 543 -40.29 25.91 6.79
CA GLU A 543 -40.82 25.87 5.41
C GLU A 543 -40.96 27.27 4.79
N GLU A 544 -40.82 28.36 5.56
CA GLU A 544 -40.96 29.75 5.04
C GLU A 544 -39.64 30.51 4.82
N VAL A 545 -38.49 30.05 5.37
CA VAL A 545 -37.20 30.79 5.28
C VAL A 545 -36.47 30.61 3.94
N TRP A 546 -36.79 29.56 3.19
CA TRP A 546 -36.07 29.19 1.97
C TRP A 546 -36.18 30.22 0.85
N VAL A 547 -37.33 30.87 0.69
CA VAL A 547 -37.56 31.85 -0.39
C VAL A 547 -36.92 33.20 -0.08
N ASP A 548 -36.90 33.61 1.19
CA ASP A 548 -36.26 34.85 1.64
C ASP A 548 -34.73 34.73 1.68
N MET A 549 -34.18 33.56 2.07
CA MET A 549 -32.74 33.25 1.92
C MET A 549 -32.32 33.07 0.46
N LEU A 550 -33.23 32.67 -0.44
CA LEU A 550 -32.99 32.60 -1.88
C LEU A 550 -32.86 33.97 -2.54
N LEU A 551 -33.40 35.04 -1.93
CA LEU A 551 -33.41 36.40 -2.47
C LEU A 551 -32.42 37.34 -1.75
N GLN A 552 -32.01 37.00 -0.53
CA GLN A 552 -31.03 37.77 0.25
C GLN A 552 -29.67 37.09 0.32
N CYS A 553 -28.60 37.89 0.45
CA CYS A 553 -27.21 37.43 0.42
C CYS A 553 -26.96 36.22 1.34
N THR A 554 -26.60 35.09 0.73
CA THR A 554 -26.34 33.84 1.45
C THR A 554 -24.93 33.83 2.04
N ASP A 555 -24.81 33.50 3.33
CA ASP A 555 -23.51 33.22 3.93
C ASP A 555 -22.94 31.93 3.36
N ALA A 556 -21.64 31.93 3.03
CA ALA A 556 -20.93 30.81 2.43
C ALA A 556 -20.99 29.50 3.24
N GLN A 557 -21.35 29.57 4.53
CA GLN A 557 -21.41 28.41 5.42
C GLN A 557 -22.84 28.04 5.87
N SER A 558 -23.87 28.67 5.30
CA SER A 558 -25.26 28.33 5.59
C SER A 558 -25.59 26.90 5.15
N ALA A 559 -26.48 26.21 5.89
CA ALA A 559 -26.99 24.90 5.50
C ALA A 559 -27.65 24.95 4.10
N PHE A 560 -28.32 26.08 3.82
CA PHE A 560 -28.87 26.43 2.52
C PHE A 560 -27.83 26.39 1.40
N HIS A 561 -26.68 27.07 1.55
CA HIS A 561 -25.64 27.08 0.53
C HIS A 561 -25.09 25.67 0.23
N ILE A 562 -24.92 24.84 1.27
CA ILE A 562 -24.47 23.44 1.09
C ILE A 562 -25.53 22.60 0.35
N GLN A 563 -26.82 22.80 0.65
CA GLN A 563 -27.91 22.13 -0.05
C GLN A 563 -28.02 22.60 -1.51
N TRP A 564 -27.84 23.90 -1.75
CA TRP A 564 -27.76 24.49 -3.09
C TRP A 564 -26.62 23.85 -3.91
N LEU A 565 -25.42 23.75 -3.34
CA LEU A 565 -24.28 23.11 -4.00
C LEU A 565 -24.55 21.63 -4.34
N LYS A 566 -25.30 20.90 -3.51
CA LYS A 566 -25.71 19.52 -3.82
C LYS A 566 -26.67 19.47 -5.01
N ILE A 567 -27.62 20.41 -5.09
CA ILE A 567 -28.56 20.51 -6.22
C ILE A 567 -27.79 20.83 -7.51
N ILE A 568 -26.88 21.81 -7.48
CA ILE A 568 -26.05 22.18 -8.63
C ILE A 568 -25.09 21.07 -9.04
N ALA A 569 -24.50 20.35 -8.08
CA ALA A 569 -23.68 19.17 -8.38
C ALA A 569 -24.49 18.08 -9.08
N ALA A 570 -25.72 17.80 -8.62
CA ALA A 570 -26.60 16.82 -9.23
C ALA A 570 -27.06 17.24 -10.64
N SER A 571 -27.45 18.50 -10.85
CA SER A 571 -27.83 19.01 -12.18
C SER A 571 -26.64 19.03 -13.14
N THR A 572 -25.43 19.35 -12.67
CA THR A 572 -24.19 19.28 -13.47
C THR A 572 -23.92 17.86 -13.96
N ILE A 573 -24.05 16.85 -13.09
CA ILE A 573 -23.88 15.44 -13.50
C ILE A 573 -24.97 15.04 -14.49
N TYR A 574 -26.23 15.41 -14.24
CA TYR A 574 -27.34 15.10 -15.14
C TYR A 574 -27.08 15.65 -16.54
N MET A 575 -26.73 16.94 -16.67
CA MET A 575 -26.42 17.55 -17.97
C MET A 575 -25.20 16.92 -18.65
N ALA A 576 -24.18 16.55 -17.87
CA ALA A 576 -23.03 15.84 -18.39
C ALA A 576 -23.37 14.42 -18.91
N LEU A 577 -24.46 13.79 -18.47
CA LEU A 577 -24.91 12.50 -18.96
C LEU A 577 -25.94 12.60 -20.09
N ALA A 578 -26.94 13.48 -19.93
CA ALA A 578 -28.08 13.60 -20.83
C ALA A 578 -27.69 14.13 -22.21
N ILE A 579 -26.87 15.19 -22.28
CA ILE A 579 -26.58 15.86 -23.56
C ILE A 579 -25.73 14.96 -24.49
N PRO A 580 -24.63 14.32 -24.05
CA PRO A 580 -23.90 13.38 -24.91
C PRO A 580 -24.75 12.17 -25.31
N TYR A 581 -25.63 11.71 -24.41
CA TYR A 581 -26.54 10.62 -24.72
C TYR A 581 -27.49 10.99 -25.87
N ARG A 582 -28.11 12.17 -25.80
CA ARG A 582 -29.00 12.67 -26.85
C ARG A 582 -28.30 12.80 -28.20
N ASN A 583 -27.07 13.31 -28.18
CA ASN A 583 -26.29 13.53 -29.41
C ASN A 583 -25.85 12.23 -30.08
N SER A 584 -25.66 11.15 -29.33
CA SER A 584 -25.08 9.89 -29.85
C SER A 584 -26.07 8.74 -29.99
N PHE A 585 -27.10 8.64 -29.15
CA PHE A 585 -27.96 7.46 -29.04
C PHE A 585 -29.40 7.69 -29.50
N ASP A 586 -30.09 8.70 -28.95
CA ASP A 586 -31.49 9.04 -29.27
C ASP A 586 -31.66 10.56 -29.31
N ALA A 587 -32.00 11.12 -30.48
CA ALA A 587 -32.20 12.57 -30.64
C ALA A 587 -33.44 13.09 -29.89
N LEU A 588 -34.30 12.21 -29.36
CA LEU A 588 -35.46 12.53 -28.50
C LEU A 588 -36.44 13.54 -29.15
N GLY A 589 -36.52 13.56 -30.48
CA GLY A 589 -37.38 14.51 -31.24
C GLY A 589 -38.87 14.13 -31.30
N ARG A 590 -39.32 13.11 -30.55
CA ARG A 590 -40.68 12.56 -30.62
C ARG A 590 -41.60 13.15 -29.54
N LEU A 591 -42.91 13.24 -29.82
CA LEU A 591 -43.96 13.74 -28.92
C LEU A 591 -44.39 12.71 -27.85
N GLY A 592 -43.43 12.00 -27.26
CA GLY A 592 -43.66 11.05 -26.17
C GLY A 592 -43.54 11.71 -24.79
N PRO A 593 -44.16 11.14 -23.74
CA PRO A 593 -44.07 11.67 -22.38
C PRO A 593 -42.62 11.68 -21.84
N LEU A 594 -41.80 10.70 -22.23
CA LEU A 594 -40.39 10.58 -21.82
C LEU A 594 -39.51 11.70 -22.40
N PRO A 595 -39.49 11.96 -23.74
CA PRO A 595 -38.80 13.12 -24.30
C PRO A 595 -39.26 14.46 -23.74
N ILE A 596 -40.57 14.65 -23.53
CA ILE A 596 -41.10 15.89 -22.93
C ILE A 596 -40.55 16.07 -21.52
N ALA A 597 -40.57 15.02 -20.69
CA ALA A 597 -39.99 15.07 -19.35
C ALA A 597 -38.48 15.37 -19.37
N GLU A 598 -37.72 14.76 -20.29
CA GLU A 598 -36.29 15.04 -20.46
C GLU A 598 -36.03 16.51 -20.80
N ARG A 599 -36.80 17.08 -21.73
CA ARG A 599 -36.69 18.52 -22.08
C ARG A 599 -37.07 19.46 -20.95
N VAL A 600 -38.09 19.12 -20.17
CA VAL A 600 -38.46 19.91 -18.98
C VAL A 600 -37.34 19.89 -17.93
N ILE A 601 -36.73 18.72 -17.70
CA ILE A 601 -35.62 18.60 -16.73
C ILE A 601 -34.37 19.36 -17.25
N GLU A 602 -34.06 19.27 -18.54
CA GLU A 602 -32.97 20.02 -19.17
C GLU A 602 -33.16 21.53 -19.00
N LEU A 603 -34.34 22.06 -19.35
CA LEU A 603 -34.67 23.46 -19.19
C LEU A 603 -34.57 23.91 -17.71
N THR A 604 -35.03 23.06 -16.79
CA THR A 604 -34.90 23.31 -15.35
C THR A 604 -33.42 23.42 -14.95
N CYS A 605 -32.53 22.56 -15.49
CA CYS A 605 -31.10 22.63 -15.21
C CYS A 605 -30.44 23.90 -15.76
N GLU A 606 -30.88 24.38 -16.92
CA GLU A 606 -30.40 25.66 -17.50
C GLU A 606 -30.75 26.84 -16.61
N VAL A 607 -31.99 26.91 -16.13
CA VAL A 607 -32.44 27.94 -15.18
C VAL A 607 -31.62 27.87 -13.89
N LEU A 608 -31.35 26.67 -13.37
CA LEU A 608 -30.50 26.47 -12.19
C LEU A 608 -29.06 26.97 -12.41
N PHE A 609 -28.48 26.79 -13.60
CA PHE A 609 -27.13 27.30 -13.89
C PHE A 609 -27.08 28.83 -13.96
N GLY A 610 -28.11 29.47 -14.52
CA GLY A 610 -28.25 30.93 -14.46
C GLY A 610 -28.40 31.43 -13.02
N TRP A 611 -29.21 30.74 -12.23
CA TRP A 611 -29.41 31.06 -10.81
C TRP A 611 -28.13 30.85 -9.98
N ASP A 612 -27.33 29.85 -10.33
CA ASP A 612 -26.08 29.55 -9.64
C ASP A 612 -25.05 30.69 -9.75
N ILE A 613 -24.99 31.36 -10.90
CA ILE A 613 -24.16 32.57 -11.09
C ILE A 613 -24.63 33.67 -10.14
N TRP A 614 -25.95 33.86 -10.00
CA TRP A 614 -26.51 34.86 -9.10
C TRP A 614 -26.21 34.56 -7.62
N VAL A 615 -26.31 33.29 -7.20
CA VAL A 615 -25.99 32.87 -5.81
C VAL A 615 -24.51 33.11 -5.50
N HIS A 616 -23.59 32.72 -6.39
CA HIS A 616 -22.15 32.92 -6.18
C HIS A 616 -21.75 34.40 -6.24
N TRP A 617 -22.49 35.22 -6.99
CA TRP A 617 -22.27 36.68 -7.03
C TRP A 617 -22.69 37.37 -5.73
N ASN A 618 -23.74 36.88 -5.08
CA ASN A 618 -24.31 37.42 -3.84
C ASN A 618 -23.82 36.73 -2.56
N LEU A 619 -22.84 35.83 -2.68
CA LEU A 619 -22.23 35.14 -1.56
C LEU A 619 -21.51 36.15 -0.66
N LYS A 620 -21.82 36.12 0.64
CA LYS A 620 -21.12 36.91 1.67
C LYS A 620 -20.17 36.03 2.47
N ASP A 621 -18.99 36.58 2.74
CA ASP A 621 -18.03 35.99 3.67
C ASP A 621 -18.49 36.31 5.11
N GLY A 622 -19.01 35.32 5.83
CA GLY A 622 -19.33 35.46 7.26
C GLY A 622 -18.07 35.49 8.14
N LEU A 623 -18.17 35.99 9.38
CA LEU A 623 -17.04 36.03 10.34
C LEU A 623 -16.43 34.63 10.58
N GLU A 624 -17.27 33.60 10.69
CA GLU A 624 -16.84 32.19 10.81
C GLU A 624 -16.18 31.63 9.54
N SER A 625 -16.38 32.28 8.39
CA SER A 625 -15.73 31.88 7.13
C SER A 625 -14.33 32.45 6.98
N MET A 626 -14.03 33.62 7.56
CA MET A 626 -12.68 34.21 7.49
C MET A 626 -11.62 33.39 8.23
N GLU A 627 -11.97 32.68 9.32
CA GLU A 627 -11.02 31.82 10.05
C GLU A 627 -10.55 30.61 9.22
N LEU A 628 -11.25 30.30 8.14
CA LEU A 628 -11.14 29.05 7.40
C LEU A 628 -10.66 29.28 5.95
N TYR A 629 -10.89 30.44 5.34
CA TYR A 629 -10.43 30.75 3.98
C TYR A 629 -9.29 31.76 3.98
N GLU A 630 -8.18 31.41 3.31
CA GLU A 630 -7.03 32.32 3.09
C GLU A 630 -7.37 33.48 2.14
N SER A 631 -8.44 33.37 1.34
CA SER A 631 -8.87 34.37 0.36
C SER A 631 -10.40 34.53 0.31
N LYS A 632 -10.86 35.73 -0.09
CA LYS A 632 -12.29 36.03 -0.30
C LYS A 632 -12.89 35.11 -1.37
N GLN A 633 -13.95 34.39 -1.04
CA GLN A 633 -14.54 33.37 -1.92
C GLN A 633 -15.06 33.97 -3.23
N ARG A 634 -15.70 35.13 -3.15
CA ARG A 634 -16.24 35.85 -4.31
C ARG A 634 -15.17 36.25 -5.31
N ASP A 635 -14.04 36.78 -4.82
CA ASP A 635 -12.95 37.25 -5.68
C ASP A 635 -12.25 36.08 -6.39
N ALA A 636 -12.07 34.96 -5.68
CA ALA A 636 -11.56 33.72 -6.27
C ALA A 636 -12.51 33.18 -7.35
N TYR A 637 -13.82 33.18 -7.09
CA TYR A 637 -14.84 32.75 -8.05
C TYR A 637 -14.81 33.58 -9.34
N GLN A 638 -14.77 34.92 -9.21
CA GLN A 638 -14.74 35.83 -10.35
C GLN A 638 -13.52 35.62 -11.25
N LYS A 639 -12.37 35.28 -10.65
CA LYS A 639 -11.11 35.11 -11.39
C LYS A 639 -11.01 33.75 -12.08
N GLU A 640 -11.43 32.68 -11.40
CA GLU A 640 -11.12 31.31 -11.85
C GLU A 640 -12.29 30.61 -12.56
N ARG A 641 -13.54 30.90 -12.16
CA ARG A 641 -14.70 30.02 -12.45
C ARG A 641 -15.84 30.68 -13.19
N LEU A 642 -16.05 32.00 -12.99
CA LEU A 642 -17.18 32.74 -13.55
C LEU A 642 -17.34 32.56 -15.06
N TRP A 643 -16.23 32.60 -15.82
CA TRP A 643 -16.27 32.46 -17.28
C TRP A 643 -16.80 31.10 -17.75
N ILE A 644 -16.49 30.02 -17.00
CA ILE A 644 -16.99 28.66 -17.29
C ILE A 644 -18.49 28.59 -17.06
N ASP A 645 -18.95 29.19 -15.96
CA ASP A 645 -20.37 29.19 -15.60
C ASP A 645 -21.21 30.00 -16.59
N ILE A 646 -20.71 31.17 -17.03
CA ILE A 646 -21.36 31.96 -18.07
C ILE A 646 -21.45 31.16 -19.37
N LEU A 647 -20.36 30.56 -19.83
CA LEU A 647 -20.33 29.83 -21.10
C LEU A 647 -21.22 28.57 -21.08
N ALA A 648 -21.35 27.93 -19.93
CA ALA A 648 -22.24 26.78 -19.73
C ALA A 648 -23.71 27.16 -19.60
N ALA A 649 -24.03 28.37 -19.11
CA ALA A 649 -25.40 28.84 -18.91
C ALA A 649 -26.04 29.41 -20.19
N ILE A 650 -25.25 29.79 -21.22
CA ILE A 650 -25.79 30.35 -22.46
C ILE A 650 -26.45 29.24 -23.31
N PRO A 651 -27.74 29.37 -23.68
CA PRO A 651 -28.43 28.43 -24.56
C PRO A 651 -28.09 28.72 -26.03
N ILE A 652 -26.84 28.43 -26.43
CA ILE A 652 -26.31 28.69 -27.80
C ILE A 652 -27.14 27.95 -28.86
N ASP A 653 -27.65 26.78 -28.52
CA ASP A 653 -28.50 25.94 -29.36
C ASP A 653 -29.84 26.59 -29.72
N HIS A 654 -30.47 27.30 -28.78
CA HIS A 654 -31.74 28.01 -29.01
C HIS A 654 -31.54 29.28 -29.84
N PHE A 655 -30.39 29.93 -29.72
CA PHE A 655 -30.10 31.15 -30.48
C PHE A 655 -29.70 30.84 -31.94
N LEU A 656 -28.98 29.74 -32.15
CA LEU A 656 -28.48 29.34 -33.46
C LEU A 656 -29.35 28.31 -34.17
N SER A 657 -30.47 27.87 -33.59
CA SER A 657 -31.37 26.87 -34.19
C SER A 657 -31.86 27.27 -35.58
N ASP A 658 -32.01 28.57 -35.82
CA ASP A 658 -32.50 29.15 -37.09
C ASP A 658 -31.41 29.16 -38.19
N PHE A 659 -30.13 29.08 -37.81
CA PHE A 659 -29.00 29.15 -38.74
C PHE A 659 -28.27 27.81 -38.90
N TYR A 660 -28.18 27.02 -37.82
CA TYR A 660 -27.44 25.75 -37.77
C TYR A 660 -28.12 24.75 -36.84
N GLN A 661 -28.76 23.73 -37.42
CA GLN A 661 -29.25 22.56 -36.66
C GLN A 661 -28.12 21.53 -36.48
N SER A 662 -27.15 21.83 -35.61
CA SER A 662 -26.13 20.85 -35.22
C SER A 662 -26.28 20.46 -33.74
N PRO A 663 -26.46 19.16 -33.41
CA PRO A 663 -26.59 18.69 -32.03
C PRO A 663 -25.37 19.01 -31.15
N LEU A 664 -24.21 19.26 -31.78
CA LEU A 664 -22.96 19.58 -31.10
C LEU A 664 -22.97 20.94 -30.37
N LEU A 665 -23.83 21.88 -30.77
CA LEU A 665 -23.92 23.19 -30.13
C LEU A 665 -24.35 23.10 -28.66
N CYS A 666 -25.10 22.06 -28.28
CA CYS A 666 -25.52 21.82 -26.89
C CYS A 666 -24.37 21.40 -25.97
N MET A 667 -23.19 21.03 -26.50
CA MET A 667 -22.06 20.54 -25.71
C MET A 667 -21.43 21.62 -24.81
N ASN A 668 -21.68 22.91 -25.07
CA ASN A 668 -21.17 24.00 -24.23
C ASN A 668 -21.65 23.89 -22.77
N ARG A 669 -22.86 23.36 -22.55
CA ARG A 669 -23.44 23.14 -21.21
C ARG A 669 -22.62 22.15 -20.37
N CYS A 670 -21.94 21.20 -21.01
CA CYS A 670 -21.07 20.23 -20.33
C CYS A 670 -19.82 20.88 -19.72
N LEU A 671 -19.46 22.12 -20.08
CA LEU A 671 -18.34 22.84 -19.48
C LEU A 671 -18.52 23.07 -17.97
N LYS A 672 -19.77 23.10 -17.48
CA LYS A 672 -20.07 23.18 -16.04
C LYS A 672 -19.40 22.07 -15.23
N LEU A 673 -19.11 20.91 -15.86
CA LEU A 673 -18.42 19.78 -15.23
C LEU A 673 -17.00 20.13 -14.74
N PHE A 674 -16.31 21.10 -15.35
CA PHE A 674 -14.99 21.56 -14.87
C PHE A 674 -15.04 22.15 -13.47
N ASN A 675 -16.20 22.69 -13.06
CA ASN A 675 -16.41 23.22 -11.71
C ASN A 675 -16.86 22.15 -10.69
N PHE A 676 -17.17 20.93 -11.13
CA PHE A 676 -17.65 19.85 -10.25
C PHE A 676 -16.69 19.45 -9.12
N PRO A 677 -15.37 19.31 -9.34
CA PRO A 677 -14.43 19.01 -8.25
C PRO A 677 -14.46 20.06 -7.14
N HIS A 678 -14.71 21.33 -7.49
CA HIS A 678 -14.84 22.41 -6.52
C HIS A 678 -16.12 22.28 -5.69
N TYR A 679 -17.28 22.04 -6.32
CA TYR A 679 -18.54 21.80 -5.59
C TYR A 679 -18.38 20.66 -4.58
N MET A 680 -17.76 19.56 -5.00
CA MET A 680 -17.52 18.42 -4.13
C MET A 680 -16.52 18.74 -3.02
N LYS A 681 -15.46 19.52 -3.29
CA LYS A 681 -14.52 19.96 -2.24
C LYS A 681 -15.25 20.79 -1.17
N GLU A 682 -16.13 21.69 -1.58
CA GLU A 682 -16.88 22.57 -0.69
C GLU A 682 -17.91 21.81 0.15
N ILE A 683 -18.72 20.94 -0.49
CA ILE A 683 -19.68 20.06 0.20
C ILE A 683 -18.98 19.17 1.25
N ASN A 684 -17.76 18.71 0.94
CA ASN A 684 -17.03 17.76 1.78
C ASN A 684 -16.10 18.42 2.79
N ARG A 685 -16.00 19.75 2.81
CA ARG A 685 -15.03 20.49 3.63
C ARG A 685 -15.15 20.19 5.13
N ARG A 686 -16.37 19.97 5.64
CA ARG A 686 -16.65 19.63 7.05
C ARG A 686 -16.84 18.13 7.29
N SER A 687 -16.73 17.29 6.26
CA SER A 687 -16.93 15.86 6.39
C SER A 687 -15.72 15.22 7.07
N VAL A 688 -15.94 14.60 8.22
CA VAL A 688 -14.94 13.75 8.91
C VAL A 688 -14.50 12.57 8.01
N ALA A 689 -15.31 12.22 7.01
CA ALA A 689 -15.03 11.17 6.03
C ALA A 689 -14.47 11.72 4.71
N TYR A 690 -13.50 12.63 4.76
CA TYR A 690 -12.91 13.28 3.58
C TYR A 690 -12.39 12.28 2.53
N GLU A 691 -11.66 11.25 2.93
CA GLU A 691 -11.12 10.23 2.02
C GLU A 691 -12.21 9.47 1.28
N LYS A 692 -13.28 9.07 2.01
CA LYS A 692 -14.45 8.40 1.43
C LYS A 692 -15.14 9.30 0.40
N ASN A 693 -15.30 10.58 0.71
CA ASN A 693 -15.99 11.50 -0.18
C ASN A 693 -15.16 11.86 -1.42
N ARG A 694 -13.83 11.95 -1.27
CA ARG A 694 -12.89 12.09 -2.40
C ARG A 694 -12.97 10.88 -3.32
N PHE A 695 -13.01 9.67 -2.76
CA PHE A 695 -13.19 8.44 -3.54
C PHE A 695 -14.48 8.49 -4.38
N TRP A 696 -15.62 8.83 -3.78
CA TRP A 696 -16.90 8.97 -4.51
C TRP A 696 -16.85 10.03 -5.60
N THR A 697 -16.19 11.15 -5.35
CA THR A 697 -16.01 12.23 -6.35
C THR A 697 -15.25 11.73 -7.57
N LEU A 698 -14.14 11.03 -7.35
CA LEU A 698 -13.35 10.42 -8.43
C LEU A 698 -14.15 9.35 -9.19
N TRP A 699 -14.97 8.58 -8.48
CA TRP A 699 -15.83 7.55 -9.05
C TRP A 699 -16.87 8.12 -10.01
N VAL A 700 -17.54 9.21 -9.61
CA VAL A 700 -18.52 9.91 -10.45
C VAL A 700 -17.84 10.50 -11.69
N LEU A 701 -16.69 11.15 -11.53
CA LEU A 701 -15.94 11.72 -12.65
C LEU A 701 -15.48 10.63 -13.63
N PHE A 702 -14.98 9.50 -13.11
CA PHE A 702 -14.61 8.36 -13.94
C PHE A 702 -15.81 7.82 -14.71
N PHE A 703 -16.97 7.65 -14.06
CA PHE A 703 -18.19 7.20 -14.74
C PHE A 703 -18.64 8.15 -15.85
N VAL A 704 -18.62 9.46 -15.61
CA VAL A 704 -18.95 10.46 -16.64
C VAL A 704 -17.98 10.38 -17.81
N LEU A 705 -16.68 10.25 -17.55
CA LEU A 705 -15.67 10.07 -18.59
C LEU A 705 -15.91 8.79 -19.41
N MET A 706 -16.21 7.68 -18.75
CA MET A 706 -16.57 6.40 -19.39
C MET A 706 -17.78 6.56 -20.32
N HIS A 707 -18.82 7.26 -19.84
CA HIS A 707 -20.03 7.58 -20.60
C HIS A 707 -19.72 8.45 -21.82
N TRP A 708 -18.89 9.48 -21.67
CA TRP A 708 -18.50 10.37 -22.76
C TRP A 708 -17.74 9.62 -23.85
N CYS A 709 -16.81 8.75 -23.47
CA CYS A 709 -16.11 7.90 -24.42
C CYS A 709 -17.05 6.91 -25.12
N ALA A 710 -18.04 6.36 -24.43
CA ALA A 710 -19.07 5.51 -25.04
C ALA A 710 -19.89 6.30 -26.08
N CYS A 711 -20.30 7.52 -25.74
CA CYS A 711 -21.02 8.41 -26.64
C CYS A 711 -20.19 8.81 -27.86
N ALA A 712 -18.93 9.21 -27.64
CA ALA A 712 -18.00 9.62 -28.69
C ALA A 712 -17.64 8.48 -29.65
N TYR A 713 -17.42 7.28 -29.09
CA TYR A 713 -17.19 6.07 -29.86
C TYR A 713 -18.39 5.76 -30.77
N PHE A 714 -19.60 5.83 -30.23
CA PHE A 714 -20.80 5.56 -31.00
C PHE A 714 -21.06 6.61 -32.09
N SER A 715 -20.88 7.91 -31.77
CA SER A 715 -21.01 8.98 -32.75
C SER A 715 -20.00 8.82 -33.89
N LEU A 716 -18.74 8.50 -33.58
CA LEU A 716 -17.71 8.28 -34.59
C LEU A 716 -18.07 7.10 -35.50
N ALA A 717 -18.50 5.97 -34.91
CA ALA A 717 -18.92 4.80 -35.66
C ALA A 717 -20.11 5.08 -36.58
N SER A 718 -21.04 5.97 -36.18
CA SER A 718 -22.18 6.36 -37.00
C SER A 718 -21.80 7.22 -38.20
N VAL A 719 -20.80 8.10 -38.04
CA VAL A 719 -20.31 9.00 -39.09
C VAL A 719 -19.45 8.26 -40.11
N THR A 720 -18.51 7.41 -39.67
CA THR A 720 -17.65 6.64 -40.58
C THR A 720 -18.44 5.66 -41.44
N ARG A 721 -19.57 5.15 -40.92
CA ARG A 721 -20.45 4.31 -41.72
C ARG A 721 -21.28 5.07 -42.75
N ALA A 722 -21.57 6.36 -42.51
CA ALA A 722 -22.26 7.18 -43.52
C ALA A 722 -21.38 7.43 -44.75
N SER A 723 -20.04 7.34 -44.62
CA SER A 723 -19.10 7.48 -45.74
C SER A 723 -18.81 6.18 -46.51
N ASP A 724 -18.99 5.00 -45.90
CA ASP A 724 -18.66 3.69 -46.51
C ASP A 724 -19.90 3.02 -47.14
N THR A 725 -20.23 3.40 -48.39
CA THR A 725 -21.29 2.78 -49.21
C THR A 725 -20.82 1.58 -50.04
N VAL A 726 -19.58 1.11 -49.88
CA VAL A 726 -19.04 -0.01 -50.68
C VAL A 726 -19.30 -1.34 -49.96
N GLU A 727 -20.15 -2.16 -50.58
CA GLU A 727 -20.40 -3.54 -50.18
C GLU A 727 -19.19 -4.42 -50.45
N GLY A 728 -18.39 -4.65 -49.41
CA GLY A 728 -17.33 -5.66 -49.44
C GLY A 728 -16.00 -5.08 -48.99
N GLU A 729 -15.36 -5.78 -48.06
CA GLU A 729 -13.98 -5.53 -47.63
C GLU A 729 -13.73 -4.19 -46.92
N THR A 730 -14.06 -4.14 -45.65
CA THR A 730 -13.11 -4.42 -44.57
C THR A 730 -13.84 -4.19 -43.24
N ASP A 731 -14.08 -5.27 -42.49
CA ASP A 731 -14.27 -5.16 -41.05
C ASP A 731 -13.03 -4.40 -40.54
N TRP A 732 -13.15 -3.11 -40.28
CA TRP A 732 -12.09 -2.35 -39.61
C TRP A 732 -11.86 -2.99 -38.23
N ASP A 733 -10.92 -3.93 -38.17
CA ASP A 733 -10.14 -4.40 -37.02
C ASP A 733 -10.88 -4.49 -35.67
N ASN A 734 -11.94 -5.29 -35.54
CA ASN A 734 -12.51 -5.72 -34.25
C ASN A 734 -13.04 -4.63 -33.28
N TRP A 735 -13.17 -3.37 -33.72
CA TRP A 735 -13.50 -2.27 -32.80
C TRP A 735 -14.81 -1.57 -33.10
N ALA A 736 -15.52 -1.79 -34.21
CA ALA A 736 -16.84 -1.20 -34.49
C ALA A 736 -17.99 -2.11 -34.00
N PRO A 737 -19.14 -1.57 -33.55
CA PRO A 737 -20.25 -2.40 -33.10
C PRO A 737 -20.86 -3.16 -34.30
N PRO A 738 -21.33 -4.42 -34.12
CA PRO A 738 -21.87 -5.22 -35.21
C PRO A 738 -23.08 -4.53 -35.86
N ARG A 739 -23.30 -4.74 -37.18
CA ARG A 739 -24.36 -4.09 -37.97
C ARG A 739 -25.76 -4.21 -37.33
N SER A 740 -26.04 -5.33 -36.67
CA SER A 740 -27.30 -5.57 -35.94
C SER A 740 -27.51 -4.66 -34.71
N ALA A 741 -26.45 -4.07 -34.16
CA ALA A 741 -26.50 -3.10 -33.06
C ALA A 741 -26.91 -1.69 -33.52
N MET A 742 -26.73 -1.39 -34.81
CA MET A 742 -26.86 -0.05 -35.39
C MET A 742 -28.11 0.12 -36.26
N ASN A 743 -28.68 -0.97 -36.76
CA ASN A 743 -29.77 -0.97 -37.72
C ASN A 743 -31.14 -0.96 -37.01
N ILE A 744 -31.53 0.19 -36.44
CA ILE A 744 -32.85 0.39 -35.81
C ILE A 744 -33.52 1.61 -36.44
N SER A 745 -34.82 1.49 -36.69
CA SER A 745 -35.68 2.58 -37.16
C SER A 745 -35.56 3.81 -36.25
N TRP A 746 -35.14 4.94 -36.81
CA TRP A 746 -35.06 6.24 -36.12
C TRP A 746 -36.42 6.83 -35.73
N THR A 747 -37.52 6.20 -36.15
CA THR A 747 -38.88 6.74 -35.94
C THR A 747 -39.52 6.26 -34.64
N ASP A 748 -39.24 5.03 -34.18
CA ASP A 748 -39.64 4.54 -32.83
C ASP A 748 -38.81 3.31 -32.39
N PRO A 749 -37.63 3.51 -31.77
CA PRO A 749 -36.85 2.40 -31.24
C PRO A 749 -37.44 1.87 -29.92
N SER A 750 -37.47 0.54 -29.75
CA SER A 750 -37.86 -0.10 -28.49
C SER A 750 -36.83 0.19 -27.38
N MET A 751 -37.30 0.29 -26.13
CA MET A 751 -36.44 0.61 -24.98
C MET A 751 -35.31 -0.40 -24.78
N ASP A 752 -35.58 -1.69 -25.02
CA ASP A 752 -34.59 -2.76 -24.90
C ASP A 752 -33.45 -2.60 -25.91
N MET A 753 -33.76 -2.15 -27.13
CA MET A 753 -32.78 -1.92 -28.17
C MET A 753 -31.92 -0.69 -27.89
N LEU A 754 -32.52 0.39 -27.38
CA LEU A 754 -31.79 1.58 -26.92
C LEU A 754 -30.84 1.24 -25.77
N MET A 755 -31.31 0.45 -24.80
CA MET A 755 -30.52 0.02 -23.66
C MET A 755 -29.39 -0.92 -24.09
N LEU A 756 -29.63 -1.82 -25.03
CA LEU A 756 -28.60 -2.69 -25.60
C LEU A 756 -27.51 -1.88 -26.31
N ARG A 757 -27.90 -0.86 -27.10
CA ARG A 757 -26.96 0.04 -27.80
C ARG A 757 -26.10 0.82 -26.81
N PHE A 758 -26.73 1.37 -25.76
CA PHE A 758 -26.04 2.07 -24.69
C PHE A 758 -25.03 1.18 -23.95
N LEU A 759 -25.46 0.00 -23.51
CA LEU A 759 -24.61 -0.94 -22.77
C LEU A 759 -23.44 -1.45 -23.61
N ARG A 760 -23.63 -1.67 -24.91
CA ARG A 760 -22.53 -2.01 -25.84
C ARG A 760 -21.52 -0.87 -25.94
N GLY A 761 -21.98 0.37 -26.11
CA GLY A 761 -21.10 1.54 -26.10
C GLY A 761 -20.27 1.63 -24.81
N LEU A 762 -20.91 1.40 -23.66
CA LEU A 762 -20.23 1.42 -22.37
C LEU A 762 -19.24 0.26 -22.19
N PHE A 763 -19.53 -0.92 -22.73
CA PHE A 763 -18.60 -2.06 -22.79
C PHE A 763 -17.35 -1.71 -23.62
N PHE A 764 -17.52 -1.13 -24.80
CA PHE A 764 -16.40 -0.71 -25.66
C PHE A 764 -15.57 0.39 -25.01
N ALA A 765 -16.20 1.39 -24.40
CA ALA A 765 -15.47 2.40 -23.64
C ALA A 765 -14.68 1.75 -22.49
N SER A 766 -15.31 0.87 -21.71
CA SER A 766 -14.69 0.18 -20.55
C SER A 766 -13.48 -0.63 -20.97
N THR A 767 -13.60 -1.38 -22.07
CA THR A 767 -12.46 -2.11 -22.63
C THR A 767 -11.37 -1.17 -23.12
N ALA A 768 -11.70 -0.04 -23.77
CA ALA A 768 -10.70 0.91 -24.27
C ALA A 768 -9.85 1.56 -23.17
N PHE A 769 -10.45 1.93 -22.02
CA PHE A 769 -9.70 2.51 -20.90
C PHE A 769 -8.75 1.53 -20.22
N ILE A 770 -9.12 0.25 -20.21
CA ILE A 770 -8.38 -0.79 -19.49
C ILE A 770 -7.36 -1.48 -20.42
N LYS A 771 -7.56 -1.41 -21.75
CA LYS A 771 -6.71 -2.06 -22.73
C LYS A 771 -5.29 -1.53 -22.70
N LYS A 772 -4.39 -2.37 -22.19
CA LYS A 772 -2.95 -2.23 -22.45
C LYS A 772 -2.75 -2.31 -23.95
N GLY A 773 -2.13 -1.30 -24.54
CA GLY A 773 -1.80 -1.28 -25.97
C GLY A 773 -1.14 -2.61 -26.35
N LYS A 774 -1.83 -3.43 -27.14
CA LYS A 774 -1.19 -4.54 -27.82
C LYS A 774 -0.27 -3.90 -28.84
N VAL A 775 1.01 -3.79 -28.52
CA VAL A 775 2.04 -3.68 -29.55
C VAL A 775 1.91 -4.98 -30.33
N ARG A 776 1.29 -4.91 -31.52
CA ARG A 776 1.32 -6.02 -32.49
C ARG A 776 2.82 -6.28 -32.74
N ALA A 777 3.32 -7.42 -32.28
CA ALA A 777 4.64 -7.92 -32.64
C ALA A 777 4.59 -8.47 -34.07
#